data_AF-A0A196SLT5-F1
#
_entry.id   AF-A0A196SLT5-F1
#
_cell.length_a   1.000
_cell.length_b   1.000
_cell.length_c   1.000
_cell.angle_alpha   90.00
_cell.angle_beta   90.00
_cell.angle_gamma   90.00
#
_symmetry.space_group_name_H-M   'P 1'
#
loop_
_entity.id
_entity.type
_entity.pdbx_description
1 polymer ?
#
loop_
_entity_poly.entity_id
_entity_poly.type
_entity_poly.pdbx_seq_one_letter_code
_entity_poly.pdbx_strand_id
1 'polypeptide(L)'
;MEYCHCGSLASYMRNANRLNEDELREIASCCLLGLNYLHNTKKIVHRDIKPDNLFISEKGVIKLGDFGLAVKLTTTCTRGKTSCGTSCYMAPEVYDGKTEWKSDVWSLGISLLELADGKNPYAAYSEMQMIKSVCFGEPPSLTSSGWSSEFVDFVGKCLVKDVNERWDVRALLRHPFVRDSVERISRMGYSAQLFALAQKLNQESPSQRSVNPPRSIVQPPPSMNIDYVSAVNVPRPLNTLVVKEDEDIYDLNEEVEVVDMKSGLCNHPDITSCNWDVCAKLKELRIGDRCLENVMAFVLKGLKKLERVEIGCSCFTKAKGRMEVSGCGMLKSVKIGKDSYVFYNSTLDVTMVAPASPNRFLLIKNTTEVWKGRYCGAMIVHEEDIPAIAQSIKEYNFSSRVMFIMFSPPVNHALYDTFPLNFLRNLCIRHAETSHFLYFDTDLIPSFNLYDTIMALPRDILDSEDSAIIVPPFFFPKKYMNMCDTIPSCIERGLQIAPRTMDALLQCYKKYVCLSVKHHIPTHNFVTSKWIFDRRPKLWRVMCWPNDAQEPYMVLKRHEGIVLFDEAFINYGGNKVQYVNHIRALNPHFYVLNNAFAVDLPHPYSNFSAAFRQGQYKSLIPWFEMQLNTVYGNRTELPVCEEKPIVMGMK
;
A
#
# COMPACT_ATOMS: atom_id res chain seq x y z
N MET A 1 -7.13 -1.62 -12.44
CA MET A 1 -6.47 -1.62 -13.76
C MET A 1 -7.32 -2.41 -14.73
N GLU A 2 -7.35 -2.04 -16.01
CA GLU A 2 -7.92 -2.86 -17.08
C GLU A 2 -7.03 -4.11 -17.28
N TYR A 3 -7.63 -5.28 -17.49
CA TYR A 3 -6.88 -6.52 -17.72
C TYR A 3 -6.52 -6.65 -19.21
N CYS A 4 -5.24 -6.91 -19.52
CA CYS A 4 -4.77 -7.13 -20.89
C CYS A 4 -4.60 -8.63 -21.15
N HIS A 5 -5.61 -9.25 -21.79
CA HIS A 5 -5.69 -10.71 -22.00
C HIS A 5 -4.49 -11.29 -22.78
N CYS A 6 -3.85 -10.52 -23.66
CA CYS A 6 -2.69 -10.96 -24.44
C CYS A 6 -1.37 -10.96 -23.65
N GLY A 7 -1.39 -10.53 -22.38
CA GLY A 7 -0.20 -10.52 -21.50
C GLY A 7 0.83 -9.45 -21.84
N SER A 8 2.02 -9.58 -21.23
CA SER A 8 3.16 -8.69 -21.45
C SER A 8 4.04 -9.13 -22.62
N LEU A 9 4.81 -8.20 -23.18
CA LEU A 9 5.79 -8.51 -24.23
C LEU A 9 6.86 -9.51 -23.73
N ALA A 10 7.24 -9.47 -22.45
CA ALA A 10 8.12 -10.50 -21.88
C ALA A 10 7.49 -11.90 -21.93
N SER A 11 6.19 -12.02 -21.63
CA SER A 11 5.48 -13.30 -21.75
C SER A 11 5.38 -13.75 -23.20
N TYR A 12 5.19 -12.82 -24.12
CA TYR A 12 5.17 -13.09 -25.56
C TYR A 12 6.49 -13.72 -26.03
N MET A 13 7.64 -13.14 -25.63
CA MET A 13 8.96 -13.63 -26.01
C MET A 13 9.31 -14.99 -25.38
N ARG A 14 8.84 -15.26 -24.14
CA ARG A 14 9.05 -16.55 -23.45
C ARG A 14 8.41 -17.74 -24.17
N ASN A 15 7.38 -17.52 -24.98
CA ASN A 15 6.75 -18.54 -25.81
C ASN A 15 7.53 -18.81 -27.12
N ALA A 16 8.82 -18.46 -27.17
CA ALA A 16 9.71 -18.59 -28.33
C ALA A 16 9.28 -17.82 -29.58
N ASN A 17 8.32 -16.90 -29.45
CA ASN A 17 7.93 -16.00 -30.53
C ASN A 17 9.07 -15.03 -30.88
N ARG A 18 9.04 -14.50 -32.10
CA ARG A 18 9.96 -13.46 -32.58
C ARG A 18 9.15 -12.33 -33.20
N LEU A 19 9.56 -11.10 -32.89
CA LEU A 19 8.97 -9.91 -33.46
C LEU A 19 9.75 -9.51 -34.72
N ASN A 20 9.02 -9.17 -35.77
CA ASN A 20 9.63 -8.55 -36.94
C ASN A 20 9.78 -7.04 -36.74
N GLU A 21 10.52 -6.38 -37.64
CA GLU A 21 10.82 -4.95 -37.51
C GLU A 21 9.55 -4.08 -37.57
N ASP A 22 8.54 -4.47 -38.35
CA ASP A 22 7.28 -3.73 -38.43
C ASP A 22 6.51 -3.79 -37.10
N GLU A 23 6.52 -4.93 -36.42
CA GLU A 23 5.94 -5.08 -35.09
C GLU A 23 6.71 -4.27 -34.04
N LEU A 24 8.05 -4.29 -34.07
CA LEU A 24 8.90 -3.48 -33.19
C LEU A 24 8.66 -1.97 -33.39
N ARG A 25 8.45 -1.54 -34.64
CA ARG A 25 8.12 -0.17 -34.98
C ARG A 25 6.81 0.29 -34.35
N GLU A 26 5.77 -0.54 -34.44
CA GLU A 26 4.46 -0.24 -33.88
C GLU A 26 4.47 -0.29 -32.34
N ILE A 27 5.23 -1.21 -31.74
CA ILE A 27 5.50 -1.25 -30.28
C ILE A 27 6.18 0.04 -29.82
N ALA A 28 7.29 0.43 -30.46
CA ALA A 28 8.03 1.65 -30.13
C ALA A 28 7.14 2.89 -30.26
N SER A 29 6.33 2.96 -31.31
CA SER A 29 5.39 4.06 -31.55
C SER A 29 4.34 4.19 -30.45
N CYS A 30 3.70 3.09 -30.04
CA CYS A 30 2.77 3.10 -28.90
C CYS A 30 3.46 3.51 -27.59
N CYS A 31 4.66 2.98 -27.31
CA CYS A 31 5.41 3.34 -26.11
C CYS A 31 5.76 4.82 -26.07
N LEU A 32 6.23 5.40 -27.18
CA LEU A 32 6.52 6.83 -27.29
C LEU A 32 5.27 7.69 -27.12
N LEU A 33 4.11 7.29 -27.65
CA LEU A 33 2.85 8.00 -27.43
C LEU A 33 2.45 8.01 -25.95
N GLY A 34 2.58 6.87 -25.28
CA GLY A 34 2.36 6.75 -23.83
C GLY A 34 3.34 7.60 -23.02
N LEU A 35 4.64 7.48 -23.27
CA LEU A 35 5.69 8.27 -22.61
C LEU A 35 5.53 9.77 -22.89
N ASN A 36 5.09 10.16 -24.09
CA ASN A 36 4.85 11.56 -24.43
C ASN A 36 3.74 12.14 -23.55
N TYR A 37 2.65 11.40 -23.36
CA TYR A 37 1.59 11.80 -22.45
C TYR A 37 2.10 11.91 -21.00
N LEU A 38 2.90 10.94 -20.54
CA LEU A 38 3.47 10.98 -19.19
C LEU A 38 4.41 12.17 -19.00
N HIS A 39 5.43 12.31 -19.83
CA HIS A 39 6.48 13.32 -19.70
C HIS A 39 5.96 14.73 -19.98
N ASN A 40 5.16 14.90 -21.02
CA ASN A 40 4.79 16.23 -21.51
C ASN A 40 3.47 16.74 -20.94
N THR A 41 2.48 15.87 -20.74
CA THR A 41 1.15 16.26 -20.25
C THR A 41 1.05 16.11 -18.74
N LYS A 42 1.45 14.95 -18.19
CA LYS A 42 1.31 14.65 -16.76
C LYS A 42 2.52 15.04 -15.92
N LYS A 43 3.67 15.25 -16.57
CA LYS A 43 4.95 15.55 -15.93
C LYS A 43 5.37 14.41 -15.00
N ILE A 44 5.22 13.17 -15.45
CA ILE A 44 5.55 11.93 -14.73
C ILE A 44 6.67 11.17 -15.46
N VAL A 45 7.67 10.66 -14.74
CA VAL A 45 8.66 9.68 -15.21
C VAL A 45 8.20 8.30 -14.73
N HIS A 46 8.24 7.29 -15.59
CA HIS A 46 7.75 5.94 -15.30
C HIS A 46 8.72 5.12 -14.44
N ARG A 47 10.03 5.17 -14.74
CA ARG A 47 11.15 4.47 -14.06
C ARG A 47 11.14 2.94 -14.09
N ASP A 48 10.24 2.29 -14.84
CA ASP A 48 10.21 0.82 -14.97
C ASP A 48 9.71 0.36 -16.35
N ILE A 49 10.18 1.04 -17.40
CA ILE A 49 9.92 0.64 -18.79
C ILE A 49 10.75 -0.61 -19.10
N LYS A 50 10.06 -1.74 -19.26
CA LYS A 50 10.64 -3.04 -19.61
C LYS A 50 9.58 -3.96 -20.22
N PRO A 51 9.94 -4.99 -21.00
CA PRO A 51 8.99 -5.89 -21.64
C PRO A 51 7.93 -6.51 -20.70
N ASP A 52 8.22 -6.72 -19.41
CA ASP A 52 7.24 -7.21 -18.42
C ASP A 52 6.10 -6.22 -18.15
N ASN A 53 6.37 -4.92 -18.32
CA ASN A 53 5.44 -3.83 -18.05
C ASN A 53 4.85 -3.21 -19.33
N LEU A 54 5.13 -3.81 -20.49
CA LEU A 54 4.56 -3.43 -21.78
C LEU A 54 3.53 -4.49 -22.18
N PHE A 55 2.25 -4.13 -22.15
CA PHE A 55 1.14 -5.08 -22.34
C PHE A 55 0.52 -4.94 -23.72
N ILE A 56 0.27 -6.07 -24.39
CA ILE A 56 -0.49 -6.08 -25.63
C ILE A 56 -1.98 -6.03 -25.29
N SER A 57 -2.68 -5.02 -25.81
CA SER A 57 -4.14 -4.94 -25.71
C SER A 57 -4.80 -5.66 -26.88
N GLU A 58 -5.94 -6.31 -26.64
CA GLU A 58 -6.81 -6.89 -27.67
C GLU A 58 -7.24 -5.86 -28.74
N LYS A 59 -7.17 -4.57 -28.40
CA LYS A 59 -7.47 -3.45 -29.32
C LYS A 59 -6.30 -3.10 -30.24
N GLY A 60 -5.20 -3.85 -30.23
CA GLY A 60 -4.05 -3.60 -31.12
C GLY A 60 -3.20 -2.39 -30.73
N VAL A 61 -2.94 -2.21 -29.44
CA VAL A 61 -2.03 -1.18 -28.92
C VAL A 61 -1.18 -1.72 -27.78
N ILE A 62 -0.02 -1.12 -27.54
CA ILE A 62 0.77 -1.36 -26.33
C ILE A 62 0.30 -0.42 -25.22
N LYS A 63 0.05 -0.98 -24.03
CA LYS A 63 -0.26 -0.24 -22.82
C LYS A 63 0.93 -0.31 -21.86
N LEU A 64 1.39 0.85 -21.41
CA LEU A 64 2.36 0.95 -20.31
C LEU A 64 1.64 0.58 -19.01
N GLY A 65 2.19 -0.37 -18.26
CA GLY A 65 1.67 -0.81 -16.96
C GLY A 65 2.70 -0.69 -15.86
N ASP A 66 2.28 -0.99 -14.63
CA ASP A 66 3.08 -0.89 -13.40
C ASP A 66 3.71 0.49 -13.15
N PHE A 67 2.88 1.40 -12.64
CA PHE A 67 3.29 2.74 -12.21
C PHE A 67 3.82 2.75 -10.76
N GLY A 68 4.14 1.60 -10.17
CA GLY A 68 4.59 1.49 -8.77
C GLY A 68 5.88 2.26 -8.47
N LEU A 69 6.66 2.57 -9.53
CA LEU A 69 7.86 3.40 -9.44
C LEU A 69 7.69 4.78 -10.07
N ALA A 70 6.52 5.19 -10.56
CA ALA A 70 6.38 6.46 -11.29
C ALA A 70 6.43 7.71 -10.38
N VAL A 71 7.03 8.82 -10.85
CA VAL A 71 7.22 10.06 -10.05
C VAL A 71 6.97 11.34 -10.86
N LYS A 72 6.50 12.43 -10.22
CA LYS A 72 6.23 13.73 -10.87
C LYS A 72 7.39 14.73 -10.65
N LEU A 73 7.93 15.37 -11.70
CA LEU A 73 9.11 16.25 -11.57
C LEU A 73 8.83 17.77 -11.41
N THR A 74 7.58 18.23 -11.22
CA THR A 74 7.20 19.68 -11.33
C THR A 74 7.28 20.55 -10.07
N THR A 75 7.83 20.10 -8.96
CA THR A 75 7.87 20.90 -7.71
C THR A 75 9.27 20.89 -7.17
N THR A 76 10.08 21.91 -7.49
CA THR A 76 11.44 22.18 -6.94
C THR A 76 12.03 20.96 -6.22
N CYS A 77 12.26 19.90 -6.99
CA CYS A 77 12.63 18.61 -6.43
C CYS A 77 14.11 18.70 -6.11
N THR A 78 14.45 18.69 -4.82
CA THR A 78 15.76 18.25 -4.37
C THR A 78 16.05 16.90 -5.04
N ARG A 79 17.18 16.86 -5.78
CA ARG A 79 17.73 15.70 -6.49
C ARG A 79 17.52 14.41 -5.69
N GLY A 80 16.48 13.64 -6.03
CA GLY A 80 16.13 12.39 -5.38
C GLY A 80 17.07 11.28 -5.83
N LYS A 81 18.06 10.96 -4.99
CA LYS A 81 18.97 9.83 -5.17
C LYS A 81 18.28 8.53 -4.74
N THR A 82 17.68 7.83 -5.69
CA THR A 82 17.36 6.41 -5.52
C THR A 82 17.39 5.77 -6.90
N SER A 83 18.36 4.91 -7.14
CA SER A 83 18.42 4.07 -8.33
C SER A 83 17.27 3.06 -8.27
N CYS A 84 16.11 3.46 -8.80
CA CYS A 84 14.90 2.64 -8.87
C CYS A 84 14.66 2.18 -10.32
N GLY A 85 14.24 0.93 -10.47
CA GLY A 85 14.00 0.25 -11.74
C GLY A 85 14.53 -1.18 -11.70
N THR A 86 14.34 -1.94 -12.76
CA THR A 86 15.02 -3.24 -12.91
C THR A 86 16.43 -3.00 -13.43
N SER A 87 17.47 -3.40 -12.68
CA SER A 87 18.87 -2.96 -12.88
C SER A 87 19.35 -3.05 -14.33
N CYS A 88 19.00 -4.08 -15.10
CA CYS A 88 19.44 -4.23 -16.50
C CYS A 88 18.82 -3.24 -17.50
N TYR A 89 17.82 -2.44 -17.12
CA TYR A 89 17.18 -1.44 -17.99
C TYR A 89 17.45 0.01 -17.54
N MET A 90 18.15 0.20 -16.42
CA MET A 90 18.39 1.53 -15.86
C MET A 90 19.39 2.33 -16.71
N ALA A 91 19.15 3.63 -16.83
CA ALA A 91 20.04 4.57 -17.50
C ALA A 91 21.30 4.87 -16.65
N PRO A 92 22.42 5.28 -17.27
CA PRO A 92 23.66 5.59 -16.55
C PRO A 92 23.47 6.59 -15.42
N GLU A 93 22.72 7.68 -15.67
CA GLU A 93 22.50 8.74 -14.69
C GLU A 93 21.69 8.28 -13.47
N VAL A 94 20.90 7.21 -13.61
CA VAL A 94 20.08 6.64 -12.52
C VAL A 94 20.98 5.99 -11.46
N TYR A 95 22.12 5.42 -11.85
CA TYR A 95 23.11 4.90 -10.90
C TYR A 95 23.82 6.00 -10.10
N ASP A 96 23.90 7.21 -10.64
CA ASP A 96 24.37 8.41 -9.92
C ASP A 96 23.26 9.06 -9.06
N GLY A 97 22.09 8.42 -9.00
CA GLY A 97 20.91 8.92 -8.29
C GLY A 97 20.29 10.15 -8.96
N LYS A 98 20.43 10.30 -10.28
CA LYS A 98 19.73 11.30 -11.08
C LYS A 98 18.66 10.59 -11.92
N THR A 99 17.43 11.05 -11.86
CA THR A 99 16.37 10.58 -12.75
C THR A 99 15.84 11.74 -13.57
N GLU A 100 15.78 11.56 -14.87
CA GLU A 100 15.25 12.53 -15.82
C GLU A 100 14.17 11.90 -16.69
N TRP A 101 13.41 12.72 -17.42
CA TRP A 101 12.46 12.23 -18.44
C TRP A 101 13.13 11.27 -19.41
N LYS A 102 14.37 11.59 -19.79
CA LYS A 102 15.18 10.81 -20.73
C LYS A 102 15.70 9.49 -20.15
N SER A 103 15.55 9.24 -18.85
CA SER A 103 15.87 7.93 -18.27
C SER A 103 14.92 6.84 -18.77
N ASP A 104 13.61 7.15 -18.93
CA ASP A 104 12.64 6.21 -19.54
C ASP A 104 12.98 5.91 -21.02
N VAL A 105 13.59 6.87 -21.72
CA VAL A 105 14.02 6.70 -23.13
C VAL A 105 15.13 5.64 -23.22
N TRP A 106 16.10 5.67 -22.31
CA TRP A 106 17.14 4.64 -22.24
C TRP A 106 16.53 3.26 -21.97
N SER A 107 15.63 3.17 -20.99
CA SER A 107 14.95 1.91 -20.66
C SER A 107 14.12 1.36 -21.84
N LEU A 108 13.48 2.23 -22.62
CA LEU A 108 12.86 1.85 -23.89
C LEU A 108 13.88 1.32 -24.91
N GLY A 109 15.05 1.97 -25.03
CA GLY A 109 16.13 1.50 -25.91
C GLY A 109 16.62 0.09 -25.56
N ILE A 110 16.86 -0.19 -24.28
CA ILE A 110 17.23 -1.53 -23.82
C ILE A 110 16.10 -2.54 -24.05
N SER A 111 14.85 -2.14 -23.81
CA SER A 111 13.68 -2.99 -24.09
C SER A 111 13.58 -3.37 -25.56
N LEU A 112 13.84 -2.44 -26.48
CA LEU A 112 13.80 -2.70 -27.92
C LEU A 112 14.96 -3.60 -28.38
N LEU A 113 16.16 -3.44 -27.80
CA LEU A 113 17.26 -4.38 -28.02
C LEU A 113 16.87 -5.80 -27.61
N GLU A 114 16.29 -5.95 -26.42
CA GLU A 114 15.88 -7.25 -25.91
C GLU A 114 14.77 -7.90 -26.75
N LEU A 115 13.80 -7.11 -27.21
CA LEU A 115 12.71 -7.60 -28.07
C LEU A 115 13.22 -8.00 -29.46
N ALA A 116 14.22 -7.29 -29.98
CA ALA A 116 14.85 -7.59 -31.26
C ALA A 116 15.74 -8.84 -31.19
N ASP A 117 16.66 -8.90 -30.23
CA ASP A 117 17.66 -9.97 -30.14
C ASP A 117 17.17 -11.18 -29.32
N GLY A 118 16.00 -11.06 -28.67
CA GLY A 118 15.40 -12.10 -27.82
C GLY A 118 16.09 -12.29 -26.47
N LYS A 119 17.09 -11.45 -26.14
CA LYS A 119 17.84 -11.51 -24.89
C LYS A 119 18.32 -10.12 -24.49
N ASN A 120 18.19 -9.78 -23.21
CA ASN A 120 18.75 -8.53 -22.68
C ASN A 120 20.29 -8.50 -22.86
N PRO A 121 20.88 -7.38 -23.31
CA PRO A 121 22.34 -7.27 -23.52
C PRO A 121 23.16 -7.54 -22.25
N TYR A 122 22.57 -7.38 -21.07
CA TYR A 122 23.23 -7.57 -19.78
C TYR A 122 22.76 -8.83 -19.02
N ALA A 123 21.97 -9.72 -19.64
CA ALA A 123 21.39 -10.89 -18.96
C ALA A 123 22.41 -11.85 -18.34
N ALA A 124 23.65 -11.88 -18.85
CA ALA A 124 24.72 -12.76 -18.34
C ALA A 124 25.69 -12.04 -17.39
N TYR A 125 25.49 -10.75 -17.12
CA TYR A 125 26.41 -9.93 -16.34
C TYR A 125 26.00 -10.00 -14.86
N SER A 126 26.97 -10.08 -13.95
CA SER A 126 26.70 -9.75 -12.55
C SER A 126 26.31 -8.28 -12.41
N GLU A 127 25.65 -7.91 -11.32
CA GLU A 127 25.21 -6.52 -11.10
C GLU A 127 26.38 -5.53 -11.22
N MET A 128 27.55 -5.86 -10.67
CA MET A 128 28.74 -5.01 -10.77
C MET A 128 29.29 -4.91 -12.20
N GLN A 129 29.25 -5.99 -12.98
CA GLN A 129 29.68 -5.99 -14.38
C GLN A 129 28.74 -5.14 -15.25
N MET A 130 27.43 -5.25 -15.00
CA MET A 130 26.40 -4.47 -15.68
C MET A 130 26.56 -2.98 -15.40
N ILE A 131 26.65 -2.58 -14.12
CA ILE A 131 26.85 -1.18 -13.73
C ILE A 131 28.10 -0.62 -14.40
N LYS A 132 29.20 -1.37 -14.38
CA LYS A 132 30.45 -0.96 -15.02
C LYS A 132 30.28 -0.74 -16.53
N SER A 133 29.55 -1.64 -17.20
CA SER A 133 29.28 -1.52 -18.64
C SER A 133 28.36 -0.33 -18.97
N VAL A 134 27.25 -0.20 -18.25
CA VAL A 134 26.28 0.89 -18.45
C VAL A 134 26.91 2.26 -18.15
N CYS A 135 27.69 2.40 -17.08
CA CYS A 135 28.28 3.69 -16.71
C CYS A 135 29.55 4.01 -17.52
N PHE A 136 30.40 3.03 -17.81
CA PHE A 136 31.76 3.28 -18.31
C PHE A 136 32.14 2.54 -19.61
N GLY A 137 31.37 1.56 -20.07
CA GLY A 137 31.60 0.84 -21.34
C GLY A 137 31.09 1.59 -22.58
N GLU A 138 31.08 0.92 -23.72
CA GLU A 138 30.35 1.40 -24.90
C GLU A 138 28.85 1.09 -24.75
N PRO A 139 27.93 1.96 -25.25
CA PRO A 139 26.51 1.64 -25.26
C PRO A 139 26.24 0.42 -26.16
N PRO A 140 25.29 -0.46 -25.79
CA PRO A 140 24.96 -1.61 -26.61
C PRO A 140 24.26 -1.14 -27.89
N SER A 141 24.52 -1.83 -28.99
CA SER A 141 23.96 -1.53 -30.31
C SER A 141 23.43 -2.81 -30.95
N LEU A 142 22.38 -2.66 -31.79
CA LEU A 142 21.96 -3.74 -32.67
C LEU A 142 23.09 -4.10 -33.65
N THR A 143 23.32 -5.39 -33.88
CA THR A 143 24.22 -5.82 -34.96
C THR A 143 23.57 -5.50 -36.30
N SER A 144 24.23 -4.69 -37.13
CA SER A 144 23.69 -4.10 -38.37
C SER A 144 23.39 -5.10 -39.51
N SER A 145 23.54 -6.41 -39.30
CA SER A 145 23.33 -7.44 -40.31
C SER A 145 21.88 -7.91 -40.46
N GLY A 146 20.97 -7.51 -39.56
CA GLY A 146 19.58 -8.01 -39.53
C GLY A 146 18.47 -6.96 -39.42
N TRP A 147 18.80 -5.68 -39.32
CA TRP A 147 17.85 -4.60 -39.01
C TRP A 147 18.10 -3.37 -39.90
N SER A 148 17.06 -2.59 -40.20
CA SER A 148 17.19 -1.37 -41.01
C SER A 148 18.10 -0.34 -40.34
N SER A 149 18.76 0.49 -41.17
CA SER A 149 19.55 1.63 -40.69
C SER A 149 18.73 2.56 -39.80
N GLU A 150 17.46 2.74 -40.11
CA GLU A 150 16.52 3.58 -39.36
C GLU A 150 16.23 2.99 -37.98
N PHE A 151 16.06 1.67 -37.85
CA PHE A 151 15.84 1.05 -36.54
C PHE A 151 17.11 1.12 -35.68
N VAL A 152 18.27 0.83 -36.29
CA VAL A 152 19.57 0.91 -35.62
C VAL A 152 19.85 2.35 -35.14
N ASP A 153 19.63 3.37 -35.97
CA ASP A 153 19.81 4.77 -35.56
C ASP A 153 18.81 5.16 -34.46
N PHE A 154 17.55 4.73 -34.56
CA PHE A 154 16.54 5.02 -33.53
C PHE A 154 16.94 4.49 -32.14
N VAL A 155 17.39 3.23 -32.07
CA VAL A 155 17.90 2.63 -30.82
C VAL A 155 19.16 3.36 -30.36
N GLY A 156 20.05 3.72 -31.29
CA GLY A 156 21.23 4.54 -31.02
C GLY A 156 20.91 5.89 -30.37
N LYS A 157 19.87 6.59 -30.84
CA LYS A 157 19.39 7.85 -30.22
C LYS A 157 18.84 7.64 -28.81
N CYS A 158 18.29 6.47 -28.51
CA CYS A 158 17.80 6.12 -27.18
C CYS A 158 18.94 5.80 -26.20
N LEU A 159 20.04 5.22 -26.69
CA LEU A 159 21.15 4.67 -25.89
C LEU A 159 22.39 5.57 -25.86
N VAL A 160 22.20 6.89 -25.95
CA VAL A 160 23.26 7.88 -25.70
C VAL A 160 23.49 8.01 -24.19
N LYS A 161 24.74 7.89 -23.76
CA LYS A 161 25.10 7.89 -22.33
C LYS A 161 24.90 9.25 -21.66
N ASP A 162 25.35 10.33 -22.31
CA ASP A 162 25.06 11.68 -21.81
C ASP A 162 23.57 11.98 -21.95
N VAL A 163 22.91 12.18 -20.82
CA VAL A 163 21.47 12.48 -20.74
C VAL A 163 21.12 13.77 -21.47
N ASN A 164 22.04 14.74 -21.58
CA ASN A 164 21.78 16.00 -22.28
C ASN A 164 21.80 15.83 -23.80
N GLU A 165 22.57 14.87 -24.30
CA GLU A 165 22.67 14.54 -25.74
C GLU A 165 21.64 13.51 -26.18
N ARG A 166 21.17 12.66 -25.25
CA ARG A 166 20.11 11.67 -25.50
C ARG A 166 18.85 12.36 -26.00
N TRP A 167 18.23 11.82 -27.03
CA TRP A 167 17.00 12.41 -27.56
C TRP A 167 15.86 12.30 -26.56
N ASP A 168 15.02 13.34 -26.48
CA ASP A 168 13.77 13.25 -25.73
C ASP A 168 12.65 12.60 -26.55
N VAL A 169 11.54 12.29 -25.90
CA VAL A 169 10.38 11.66 -26.55
C VAL A 169 9.82 12.49 -27.70
N ARG A 170 9.85 13.83 -27.64
CA ARG A 170 9.33 14.68 -28.72
C ARG A 170 10.21 14.66 -29.96
N ALA A 171 11.53 14.51 -29.78
CA ALA A 171 12.47 14.31 -30.87
C ALA A 171 12.28 12.91 -31.47
N LEU A 172 12.18 11.87 -30.62
CA LEU A 172 12.00 10.48 -31.06
C LEU A 172 10.69 10.23 -31.81
N LEU A 173 9.58 10.88 -31.43
CA LEU A 173 8.30 10.81 -32.15
C LEU A 173 8.40 11.27 -33.61
N ARG A 174 9.42 12.06 -33.96
CA ARG A 174 9.67 12.58 -35.31
C ARG A 174 10.73 11.78 -36.08
N HIS A 175 11.31 10.75 -35.46
CA HIS A 175 12.34 9.93 -36.07
C HIS A 175 11.76 9.13 -37.27
N PRO A 176 12.46 9.02 -38.41
CA PRO A 176 11.98 8.31 -39.60
C PRO A 176 11.46 6.90 -39.34
N PHE A 177 12.10 6.18 -38.41
CA PHE A 177 11.68 4.84 -38.00
C PHE A 177 10.21 4.77 -37.53
N VAL A 178 9.72 5.74 -36.75
CA VAL A 178 8.41 5.67 -36.09
C VAL A 178 7.40 6.71 -36.57
N ARG A 179 7.82 7.81 -37.19
CA ARG A 179 6.99 8.98 -37.50
C ARG A 179 5.66 8.61 -38.16
N ASP A 180 5.70 7.84 -39.23
CA ASP A 180 4.51 7.49 -40.01
C ASP A 180 3.59 6.52 -39.24
N SER A 181 4.16 5.68 -38.37
CA SER A 181 3.42 4.77 -37.49
C SER A 181 2.73 5.54 -36.35
N VAL A 182 3.44 6.47 -35.72
CA VAL A 182 2.92 7.37 -34.69
C VAL A 182 1.72 8.17 -35.20
N GLU A 183 1.83 8.77 -36.39
CA GLU A 183 0.72 9.51 -37.01
C GLU A 183 -0.49 8.61 -37.28
N ARG A 184 -0.25 7.42 -37.84
CA ARG A 184 -1.29 6.44 -38.14
C ARG A 184 -2.01 5.95 -36.88
N ILE A 185 -1.28 5.52 -35.86
CA ILE A 185 -1.83 5.04 -34.59
C ILE A 185 -2.58 6.16 -33.88
N SER A 186 -2.05 7.38 -33.84
CA SER A 186 -2.72 8.52 -33.20
C SER A 186 -4.06 8.87 -33.87
N ARG A 187 -4.12 8.76 -35.21
CA ARG A 187 -5.34 9.03 -35.98
C ARG A 187 -6.37 7.91 -35.85
N MET A 188 -5.93 6.65 -35.89
CA MET A 188 -6.83 5.49 -35.91
C MET A 188 -7.20 4.97 -34.52
N GLY A 189 -6.39 5.29 -33.50
CA GLY A 189 -6.52 4.77 -32.14
C GLY A 189 -6.00 3.35 -31.94
N TYR A 190 -5.48 2.70 -32.99
CA TYR A 190 -4.89 1.36 -32.94
C TYR A 190 -3.86 1.11 -34.05
N SER A 191 -3.10 0.03 -33.91
CA SER A 191 -2.19 -0.53 -34.92
C SER A 191 -2.76 -1.83 -35.49
N ALA A 192 -2.86 -1.93 -36.82
CA ALA A 192 -3.34 -3.14 -37.49
C ALA A 192 -2.38 -4.33 -37.29
N GLN A 193 -1.07 -4.07 -37.26
CA GLN A 193 -0.04 -5.06 -37.03
C GLN A 193 -0.15 -5.63 -35.61
N LEU A 194 -0.28 -4.77 -34.59
CA LEU A 194 -0.46 -5.23 -33.20
C LEU A 194 -1.81 -5.90 -32.99
N PHE A 195 -2.84 -5.49 -33.72
CA PHE A 195 -4.14 -6.17 -33.69
C PHE A 195 -4.04 -7.60 -34.25
N ALA A 196 -3.35 -7.78 -35.38
CA ALA A 196 -3.08 -9.11 -35.93
C ALA A 196 -2.22 -9.96 -34.98
N LEU A 197 -1.23 -9.35 -34.30
CA LEU A 197 -0.41 -10.00 -33.29
C LEU A 197 -1.26 -10.50 -32.10
N ALA A 198 -2.16 -9.65 -31.60
CA ALA A 198 -3.09 -10.00 -30.52
C ALA A 198 -4.04 -11.15 -30.92
N GLN A 199 -4.52 -11.15 -32.16
CA GLN A 199 -5.39 -12.22 -32.67
C GLN A 199 -4.68 -13.59 -32.74
N LYS A 200 -3.41 -13.63 -33.14
CA LYS A 200 -2.61 -14.87 -33.16
C LYS A 200 -2.51 -15.49 -31.76
N LEU A 201 -2.26 -14.66 -30.74
CA LEU A 201 -2.16 -15.11 -29.35
C LEU A 201 -3.46 -15.67 -28.80
N ASN A 202 -4.60 -15.14 -29.24
CA ASN A 202 -5.91 -15.65 -28.86
C ASN A 202 -6.26 -16.99 -29.55
N GLN A 203 -5.57 -17.36 -30.64
CA GLN A 203 -5.80 -18.60 -31.38
C GLN A 203 -4.90 -19.78 -30.93
N GLU A 204 -3.75 -19.51 -30.30
CA GLU A 204 -2.74 -20.52 -29.93
C GLU A 204 -2.89 -21.14 -28.53
N SER A 205 -4.02 -20.96 -27.84
CA SER A 205 -4.25 -21.59 -26.52
C SER A 205 -4.60 -23.09 -26.65
N PRO A 206 -3.77 -24.06 -26.18
CA PRO A 206 -4.12 -25.48 -26.23
C PRO A 206 -4.92 -25.92 -25.00
N SER A 207 -6.07 -26.57 -25.27
CA SER A 207 -6.85 -27.45 -24.37
C SER A 207 -7.49 -26.85 -23.12
N GLN A 208 -8.71 -26.32 -23.31
CA GLN A 208 -9.77 -26.47 -22.33
C GLN A 208 -9.98 -27.96 -22.03
N ARG A 209 -9.75 -28.37 -20.78
CA ARG A 209 -10.24 -29.66 -20.28
C ARG A 209 -11.76 -29.64 -20.28
N SER A 210 -12.33 -30.67 -20.87
CA SER A 210 -13.75 -30.93 -21.07
C SER A 210 -14.58 -30.82 -19.78
N VAL A 211 -15.62 -30.00 -19.83
CA VAL A 211 -16.91 -30.30 -19.22
C VAL A 211 -17.99 -29.87 -20.22
N ASN A 212 -18.63 -30.83 -20.88
CA ASN A 212 -19.83 -30.59 -21.70
C ASN A 212 -20.99 -30.09 -20.81
N PRO A 213 -21.94 -29.28 -21.35
CA PRO A 213 -23.18 -29.87 -21.87
C PRO A 213 -23.71 -29.10 -23.13
N PRO A 214 -24.93 -29.34 -23.67
CA PRO A 214 -25.10 -29.91 -24.99
C PRO A 214 -25.63 -28.92 -26.07
N ARG A 215 -25.54 -29.41 -27.30
CA ARG A 215 -26.03 -28.88 -28.59
C ARG A 215 -27.46 -28.32 -28.58
N SER A 216 -27.71 -27.22 -29.30
CA SER A 216 -28.24 -27.25 -30.69
C SER A 216 -28.60 -25.84 -31.18
N ILE A 217 -28.33 -25.62 -32.48
CA ILE A 217 -28.53 -24.41 -33.27
C ILE A 217 -29.86 -24.56 -34.03
N VAL A 218 -30.73 -23.54 -34.04
CA VAL A 218 -31.64 -23.25 -35.18
C VAL A 218 -31.98 -21.75 -35.26
N GLN A 219 -31.85 -21.18 -36.45
CA GLN A 219 -32.49 -19.95 -36.98
C GLN A 219 -32.69 -20.17 -38.51
N PRO A 220 -33.47 -19.36 -39.30
CA PRO A 220 -34.52 -18.34 -39.03
C PRO A 220 -35.76 -18.50 -40.00
N PRO A 221 -36.39 -17.42 -40.58
CA PRO A 221 -37.62 -16.62 -40.27
C PRO A 221 -38.82 -17.00 -41.22
N PRO A 222 -39.83 -16.17 -41.65
CA PRO A 222 -40.40 -14.85 -41.30
C PRO A 222 -41.95 -14.85 -41.07
N SER A 223 -42.62 -13.81 -40.56
CA SER A 223 -43.38 -12.83 -41.39
C SER A 223 -44.26 -11.86 -40.54
N MET A 224 -44.55 -10.70 -41.14
CA MET A 224 -45.38 -9.54 -40.74
C MET A 224 -46.80 -9.92 -40.20
N ASN A 225 -47.48 -9.14 -39.34
CA ASN A 225 -48.10 -7.84 -39.61
C ASN A 225 -48.72 -7.22 -38.31
N ILE A 226 -48.58 -5.89 -38.15
CA ILE A 226 -49.61 -4.85 -37.83
C ILE A 226 -50.44 -5.06 -36.53
N ASP A 227 -50.53 -4.15 -35.55
CA ASP A 227 -51.12 -2.79 -35.63
C ASP A 227 -50.79 -1.90 -34.41
N TYR A 228 -50.93 -0.58 -34.59
CA TYR A 228 -50.79 0.47 -33.59
C TYR A 228 -51.90 0.45 -32.52
N VAL A 229 -51.56 0.46 -31.22
CA VAL A 229 -52.39 1.08 -30.17
C VAL A 229 -51.51 1.80 -29.14
N SER A 230 -51.88 3.07 -28.95
CA SER A 230 -51.42 4.03 -27.96
C SER A 230 -51.40 3.54 -26.51
N ALA A 231 -50.41 4.03 -25.76
CA ALA A 231 -50.42 4.34 -24.32
C ALA A 231 -51.38 3.52 -23.42
N VAL A 232 -50.82 2.61 -22.63
CA VAL A 232 -51.43 2.17 -21.38
C VAL A 232 -50.43 2.37 -20.24
N ASN A 233 -50.86 3.21 -19.29
CA ASN A 233 -50.23 3.64 -18.06
C ASN A 233 -49.54 2.52 -17.28
N VAL A 234 -48.24 2.68 -17.04
CA VAL A 234 -47.61 2.21 -15.80
C VAL A 234 -47.69 3.37 -14.80
N PRO A 235 -48.27 3.20 -13.61
CA PRO A 235 -48.39 4.28 -12.63
C PRO A 235 -47.01 4.73 -12.15
N ARG A 236 -46.77 6.04 -12.18
CA ARG A 236 -45.60 6.69 -11.57
C ARG A 236 -45.56 6.37 -10.07
N PRO A 237 -44.40 6.06 -9.46
CA PRO A 237 -44.19 6.47 -8.09
C PRO A 237 -43.93 7.98 -8.09
N LEU A 238 -44.90 8.72 -7.53
CA LEU A 238 -44.82 9.91 -6.67
C LEU A 238 -43.60 10.86 -6.77
N ASN A 239 -43.92 12.17 -6.75
CA ASN A 239 -43.05 13.32 -6.41
C ASN A 239 -41.54 13.07 -6.50
N THR A 240 -41.06 12.92 -7.73
CA THR A 240 -39.63 12.82 -8.03
C THR A 240 -39.07 14.21 -8.30
N LEU A 241 -38.07 14.63 -7.55
CA LEU A 241 -37.26 15.82 -7.85
C LEU A 241 -36.07 15.38 -8.70
N VAL A 242 -35.96 15.93 -9.92
CA VAL A 242 -34.80 15.73 -10.79
C VAL A 242 -33.94 16.98 -10.75
N VAL A 243 -32.78 16.90 -10.10
CA VAL A 243 -31.83 18.02 -10.00
C VAL A 243 -30.97 18.01 -11.26
N LYS A 244 -31.13 19.03 -12.10
CA LYS A 244 -30.44 19.23 -13.38
C LYS A 244 -29.52 20.44 -13.35
N GLU A 245 -29.78 21.39 -12.47
CA GLU A 245 -28.97 22.58 -12.21
C GLU A 245 -28.80 22.78 -10.69
N ASP A 246 -27.82 23.57 -10.28
CA ASP A 246 -27.46 23.73 -8.86
C ASP A 246 -28.61 24.34 -8.04
N GLU A 247 -29.48 25.16 -8.65
CA GLU A 247 -30.60 25.81 -7.98
C GLU A 247 -31.74 24.83 -7.63
N ASP A 248 -31.89 23.73 -8.38
CA ASP A 248 -32.95 22.73 -8.16
C ASP A 248 -32.80 22.03 -6.79
N ILE A 249 -31.63 22.08 -6.15
CA ILE A 249 -31.41 21.50 -4.83
C ILE A 249 -32.22 22.20 -3.74
N TYR A 250 -32.66 23.45 -3.98
CA TYR A 250 -33.47 24.21 -3.04
C TYR A 250 -34.97 23.87 -3.11
N ASP A 251 -35.39 23.06 -4.10
CA ASP A 251 -36.78 22.59 -4.24
C ASP A 251 -37.10 21.35 -3.37
N LEU A 252 -36.12 20.87 -2.59
CA LEU A 252 -36.31 19.78 -1.64
C LEU A 252 -37.42 20.13 -0.62
N ASN A 253 -38.40 19.24 -0.48
CA ASN A 253 -39.52 19.41 0.44
C ASN A 253 -40.06 18.06 0.96
N GLU A 254 -41.01 18.10 1.89
CA GLU A 254 -41.55 16.92 2.60
C GLU A 254 -42.30 15.94 1.70
N GLU A 255 -42.75 16.40 0.54
CA GLU A 255 -43.53 15.61 -0.40
C GLU A 255 -42.66 14.81 -1.38
N VAL A 256 -41.35 15.11 -1.46
CA VAL A 256 -40.41 14.43 -2.35
C VAL A 256 -40.17 12.98 -1.89
N GLU A 257 -40.41 12.03 -2.78
CA GLU A 257 -40.19 10.60 -2.53
C GLU A 257 -38.91 10.07 -3.21
N VAL A 258 -38.49 10.69 -4.32
CA VAL A 258 -37.28 10.31 -5.05
C VAL A 258 -36.49 11.56 -5.42
N VAL A 259 -35.19 11.56 -5.15
CA VAL A 259 -34.26 12.57 -5.67
C VAL A 259 -33.33 11.91 -6.69
N ASP A 260 -33.27 12.45 -7.90
CA ASP A 260 -32.39 12.03 -8.98
C ASP A 260 -31.54 13.21 -9.45
N MET A 261 -30.32 13.32 -8.92
CA MET A 261 -29.35 14.37 -9.24
C MET A 261 -28.42 13.93 -10.36
N LYS A 262 -28.38 14.71 -11.45
CA LYS A 262 -27.48 14.45 -12.58
C LYS A 262 -26.02 14.74 -12.23
N SER A 263 -25.12 14.18 -13.04
CA SER A 263 -23.67 14.26 -12.81
C SER A 263 -23.16 15.70 -12.96
N GLY A 264 -22.14 16.07 -12.18
CA GLY A 264 -21.48 17.38 -12.27
C GLY A 264 -22.14 18.52 -11.50
N LEU A 265 -23.14 18.24 -10.65
CA LEU A 265 -24.00 19.25 -10.02
C LEU A 265 -23.67 19.52 -8.55
N CYS A 266 -24.14 20.66 -8.06
CA CYS A 266 -23.98 21.18 -6.71
C CYS A 266 -22.51 21.34 -6.31
N ASN A 267 -21.70 21.87 -7.24
CA ASN A 267 -20.26 22.01 -7.10
C ASN A 267 -19.81 23.45 -6.90
N HIS A 268 -20.75 24.40 -6.80
CA HIS A 268 -20.40 25.78 -6.44
C HIS A 268 -19.75 25.83 -5.04
N PRO A 269 -18.71 26.65 -4.81
CA PRO A 269 -18.06 26.77 -3.50
C PRO A 269 -19.00 27.14 -2.34
N ASP A 270 -20.11 27.83 -2.64
CA ASP A 270 -21.10 28.24 -1.63
C ASP A 270 -22.04 27.09 -1.22
N ILE A 271 -22.07 25.99 -1.97
CA ILE A 271 -22.88 24.81 -1.65
C ILE A 271 -22.05 23.89 -0.76
N THR A 272 -22.03 24.19 0.54
CA THR A 272 -21.24 23.43 1.54
C THR A 272 -22.06 22.38 2.29
N SER A 273 -23.38 22.36 2.12
CA SER A 273 -24.29 21.39 2.75
C SER A 273 -25.62 21.29 2.00
N CYS A 274 -26.26 20.13 2.04
CA CYS A 274 -27.63 19.94 1.56
C CYS A 274 -28.49 19.48 2.73
N ASN A 275 -29.65 20.13 2.93
CA ASN A 275 -30.56 19.81 4.02
C ASN A 275 -31.54 18.70 3.61
N TRP A 276 -31.12 17.44 3.78
CA TRP A 276 -31.94 16.28 3.42
C TRP A 276 -33.06 15.99 4.41
N ASP A 277 -33.01 16.56 5.62
CA ASP A 277 -33.98 16.32 6.69
C ASP A 277 -35.38 16.83 6.32
N VAL A 278 -35.49 17.76 5.37
CA VAL A 278 -36.77 18.25 4.86
C VAL A 278 -37.54 17.20 4.06
N CYS A 279 -36.89 16.16 3.55
CA CYS A 279 -37.53 15.14 2.71
C CYS A 279 -38.06 13.96 3.54
N ALA A 280 -39.01 14.19 4.43
CA ALA A 280 -39.55 13.17 5.34
C ALA A 280 -40.11 11.91 4.65
N LYS A 281 -40.57 12.03 3.39
CA LYS A 281 -41.09 10.91 2.59
C LYS A 281 -40.07 10.25 1.66
N LEU A 282 -38.80 10.67 1.69
CA LEU A 282 -37.76 10.17 0.79
C LEU A 282 -37.60 8.65 0.89
N LYS A 283 -37.73 7.98 -0.25
CA LYS A 283 -37.54 6.53 -0.43
C LYS A 283 -36.24 6.22 -1.17
N GLU A 284 -35.84 7.07 -2.11
CA GLU A 284 -34.68 6.82 -2.95
C GLU A 284 -33.90 8.11 -3.25
N LEU A 285 -32.58 8.05 -3.03
CA LEU A 285 -31.64 9.13 -3.34
C LEU A 285 -30.61 8.63 -4.34
N ARG A 286 -30.57 9.24 -5.53
CA ARG A 286 -29.60 8.95 -6.59
C ARG A 286 -28.81 10.21 -6.90
N ILE A 287 -27.50 10.13 -6.76
CA ILE A 287 -26.55 11.20 -7.05
C ILE A 287 -25.61 10.71 -8.15
N GLY A 288 -25.51 11.45 -9.25
CA GLY A 288 -24.61 11.15 -10.36
C GLY A 288 -23.13 11.30 -10.02
N ASP A 289 -22.26 11.16 -11.02
CA ASP A 289 -20.81 11.30 -10.84
C ASP A 289 -20.40 12.77 -10.68
N ARG A 290 -19.30 13.03 -9.95
CA ARG A 290 -18.70 14.36 -9.77
C ARG A 290 -19.67 15.41 -9.23
N CYS A 291 -20.49 15.05 -8.25
CA CYS A 291 -21.41 15.97 -7.58
C CYS A 291 -20.95 16.33 -6.17
N LEU A 292 -21.47 17.44 -5.63
CA LEU A 292 -21.33 17.84 -4.23
C LEU A 292 -19.86 17.96 -3.77
N GLU A 293 -18.96 18.38 -4.66
CA GLU A 293 -17.52 18.32 -4.42
C GLU A 293 -17.06 19.17 -3.21
N ASN A 294 -17.74 20.29 -2.93
CA ASN A 294 -17.44 21.20 -1.83
C ASN A 294 -18.30 20.98 -0.58
N VAL A 295 -19.22 20.02 -0.60
CA VAL A 295 -20.05 19.72 0.56
C VAL A 295 -19.17 19.17 1.69
N MET A 296 -19.38 19.68 2.91
CA MET A 296 -18.61 19.32 4.11
C MET A 296 -19.36 18.34 5.03
N ALA A 297 -20.67 18.23 4.87
CA ALA A 297 -21.50 17.33 5.66
C ALA A 297 -22.59 16.72 4.79
N PHE A 298 -22.53 15.40 4.62
CA PHE A 298 -23.59 14.62 3.98
C PHE A 298 -24.26 13.77 5.05
N VAL A 299 -25.39 14.26 5.57
CA VAL A 299 -26.08 13.67 6.72
C VAL A 299 -27.49 13.27 6.30
N LEU A 300 -27.81 11.99 6.42
CA LEU A 300 -29.15 11.43 6.23
C LEU A 300 -29.62 10.89 7.58
N LYS A 301 -30.44 11.68 8.30
CA LYS A 301 -30.84 11.35 9.66
C LYS A 301 -32.35 11.22 9.80
N GLY A 302 -32.80 10.11 10.39
CA GLY A 302 -34.21 9.93 10.74
C GLY A 302 -35.16 9.74 9.55
N LEU A 303 -34.64 9.52 8.34
CA LEU A 303 -35.43 9.27 7.13
C LEU A 303 -35.98 7.83 7.15
N LYS A 304 -37.09 7.63 7.86
CA LYS A 304 -37.67 6.30 8.15
C LYS A 304 -38.12 5.52 6.92
N LYS A 305 -38.44 6.21 5.81
CA LYS A 305 -38.90 5.61 4.55
C LYS A 305 -37.78 5.36 3.54
N LEU A 306 -36.56 5.79 3.82
CA LEU A 306 -35.44 5.70 2.89
C LEU A 306 -35.05 4.24 2.69
N GLU A 307 -35.12 3.75 1.44
CA GLU A 307 -34.81 2.38 1.06
C GLU A 307 -33.49 2.25 0.31
N ARG A 308 -33.13 3.23 -0.53
CA ARG A 308 -31.95 3.16 -1.40
C ARG A 308 -31.19 4.49 -1.46
N VAL A 309 -29.87 4.41 -1.35
CA VAL A 309 -28.94 5.52 -1.60
C VAL A 309 -27.92 5.06 -2.62
N GLU A 310 -27.81 5.78 -3.74
CA GLU A 310 -26.81 5.55 -4.78
C GLU A 310 -26.04 6.85 -5.04
N ILE A 311 -24.72 6.79 -4.91
CA ILE A 311 -23.81 7.91 -5.15
C ILE A 311 -22.83 7.48 -6.23
N GLY A 312 -22.69 8.30 -7.27
CA GLY A 312 -21.75 8.11 -8.37
C GLY A 312 -20.28 8.20 -7.95
N CYS A 313 -19.39 8.13 -8.94
CA CYS A 313 -17.95 8.21 -8.74
C CYS A 313 -17.47 9.67 -8.59
N SER A 314 -16.37 9.87 -7.87
CA SER A 314 -15.70 11.16 -7.71
C SER A 314 -16.56 12.29 -7.11
N CYS A 315 -17.49 11.96 -6.21
CA CYS A 315 -18.28 12.94 -5.45
C CYS A 315 -17.58 13.31 -4.12
N PHE A 316 -17.84 14.51 -3.58
CA PHE A 316 -17.25 14.97 -2.30
C PHE A 316 -15.71 14.99 -2.29
N THR A 317 -15.10 15.52 -3.36
CA THR A 317 -13.65 15.43 -3.61
C THR A 317 -12.86 16.68 -3.23
N LYS A 318 -13.51 17.82 -2.93
CA LYS A 318 -12.83 19.10 -2.68
C LYS A 318 -12.93 19.59 -1.23
N ALA A 319 -13.83 19.03 -0.43
CA ALA A 319 -14.01 19.39 0.97
C ALA A 319 -13.73 18.24 1.94
N LYS A 320 -13.14 18.57 3.10
CA LYS A 320 -13.00 17.64 4.24
C LYS A 320 -14.32 17.63 5.02
N GLY A 321 -14.88 16.45 5.23
CA GLY A 321 -16.24 16.36 5.77
C GLY A 321 -16.61 15.05 6.44
N ARG A 322 -17.89 14.96 6.84
CA ARG A 322 -18.47 13.76 7.46
C ARG A 322 -19.64 13.21 6.64
N MET A 323 -19.68 11.88 6.52
CA MET A 323 -20.83 11.15 5.98
C MET A 323 -21.52 10.45 7.14
N GLU A 324 -22.82 10.67 7.32
CA GLU A 324 -23.61 10.01 8.35
C GLU A 324 -24.93 9.52 7.74
N VAL A 325 -25.26 8.25 7.98
CA VAL A 325 -26.58 7.70 7.72
C VAL A 325 -27.05 7.05 9.01
N SER A 326 -28.05 7.65 9.68
CA SER A 326 -28.49 7.20 11.00
C SER A 326 -30.01 7.27 11.16
N GLY A 327 -30.61 6.29 11.85
CA GLY A 327 -32.06 6.28 12.07
C GLY A 327 -32.94 5.99 10.84
N CYS A 328 -32.37 5.44 9.76
CA CYS A 328 -33.07 5.07 8.52
C CYS A 328 -33.48 3.58 8.53
N GLY A 329 -34.56 3.24 9.24
CA GLY A 329 -34.94 1.85 9.53
C GLY A 329 -35.36 0.97 8.33
N MET A 330 -35.65 1.56 7.16
CA MET A 330 -36.06 0.83 5.94
C MET A 330 -34.94 0.70 4.90
N LEU A 331 -33.72 1.14 5.21
CA LEU A 331 -32.61 1.20 4.25
C LEU A 331 -32.15 -0.21 3.84
N LYS A 332 -32.25 -0.52 2.54
CA LYS A 332 -31.92 -1.82 1.96
C LYS A 332 -30.56 -1.83 1.24
N SER A 333 -30.17 -0.72 0.62
CA SER A 333 -28.89 -0.64 -0.10
C SER A 333 -28.27 0.75 -0.08
N VAL A 334 -26.95 0.79 0.11
CA VAL A 334 -26.11 1.97 -0.09
C VAL A 334 -25.01 1.61 -1.10
N LYS A 335 -24.94 2.34 -2.21
CA LYS A 335 -23.87 2.21 -3.20
C LYS A 335 -23.13 3.52 -3.31
N ILE A 336 -21.80 3.45 -3.28
CA ILE A 336 -20.91 4.60 -3.41
C ILE A 336 -19.91 4.29 -4.52
N GLY A 337 -19.84 5.15 -5.51
CA GLY A 337 -18.90 5.05 -6.62
C GLY A 337 -17.45 5.27 -6.18
N LYS A 338 -16.51 4.82 -7.01
CA LYS A 338 -15.08 4.93 -6.75
C LYS A 338 -14.66 6.41 -6.65
N ASP A 339 -13.63 6.66 -5.84
CA ASP A 339 -13.04 7.99 -5.63
C ASP A 339 -14.02 9.04 -5.08
N SER A 340 -15.18 8.61 -4.57
CA SER A 340 -16.07 9.44 -3.78
C SER A 340 -15.64 9.41 -2.31
N TYR A 341 -15.80 10.52 -1.57
CA TYR A 341 -15.46 10.61 -0.14
C TYR A 341 -13.96 10.45 0.21
N VAL A 342 -13.05 10.66 -0.74
CA VAL A 342 -11.59 10.46 -0.54
C VAL A 342 -11.01 11.26 0.63
N PHE A 343 -11.61 12.41 0.98
CA PHE A 343 -11.20 13.26 2.09
C PHE A 343 -12.15 13.23 3.30
N TYR A 344 -13.15 12.36 3.29
CA TYR A 344 -14.05 12.15 4.41
C TYR A 344 -13.46 11.05 5.28
N ASN A 345 -12.97 11.45 6.46
CA ASN A 345 -12.24 10.58 7.39
C ASN A 345 -12.97 9.24 7.58
N SER A 346 -12.28 8.13 7.27
CA SER A 346 -12.53 6.84 7.94
C SER A 346 -12.61 7.13 9.44
N THR A 347 -13.65 6.63 10.13
CA THR A 347 -13.74 6.72 11.59
C THR A 347 -12.38 6.39 12.22
N LEU A 348 -11.83 7.33 12.99
CA LEU A 348 -10.55 7.12 13.66
C LEU A 348 -10.63 5.83 14.48
N ASP A 349 -9.70 4.93 14.20
CA ASP A 349 -9.54 3.67 14.89
C ASP A 349 -8.11 3.16 14.65
N VAL A 350 -7.68 2.22 15.49
CA VAL A 350 -6.32 1.66 15.51
C VAL A 350 -6.40 0.14 15.44
N THR A 351 -5.74 -0.44 14.44
CA THR A 351 -5.53 -1.89 14.35
C THR A 351 -4.24 -2.25 15.08
N MET A 352 -4.33 -3.12 16.09
CA MET A 352 -3.13 -3.72 16.67
C MET A 352 -2.62 -4.81 15.74
N VAL A 353 -1.36 -4.73 15.32
CA VAL A 353 -0.71 -5.69 14.43
C VAL A 353 0.38 -6.42 15.19
N ALA A 354 0.36 -7.74 15.14
CA ALA A 354 1.41 -8.56 15.74
C ALA A 354 1.60 -9.86 14.94
N PRO A 355 2.82 -10.43 14.94
CA PRO A 355 2.95 -11.86 14.64
C PRO A 355 2.08 -12.67 15.62
N ALA A 356 1.67 -13.85 15.23
CA ALA A 356 0.84 -14.73 16.05
C ALA A 356 1.36 -16.17 16.01
N SER A 357 0.98 -16.96 17.02
CA SER A 357 1.24 -18.39 17.08
C SER A 357 0.20 -19.07 17.98
N PRO A 358 -0.16 -20.35 17.74
CA PRO A 358 -1.18 -21.05 18.52
C PRO A 358 -0.88 -21.09 20.03
N ASN A 359 0.39 -21.28 20.41
CA ASN A 359 0.83 -21.30 21.81
C ASN A 359 0.75 -19.92 22.53
N ARG A 360 0.33 -18.86 21.83
CA ARG A 360 0.10 -17.51 22.39
C ARG A 360 -1.37 -17.10 22.37
N PHE A 361 -2.30 -17.97 21.96
CA PHE A 361 -3.71 -17.63 21.87
C PHE A 361 -4.32 -17.14 23.19
N LEU A 362 -3.90 -17.68 24.34
CA LEU A 362 -4.31 -17.19 25.65
C LEU A 362 -3.94 -15.71 25.88
N LEU A 363 -2.74 -15.31 25.48
CA LEU A 363 -2.27 -13.93 25.59
C LEU A 363 -3.00 -13.01 24.61
N ILE A 364 -3.18 -13.46 23.36
CA ILE A 364 -3.95 -12.72 22.35
C ILE A 364 -5.40 -12.53 22.82
N LYS A 365 -6.00 -13.54 23.45
CA LYS A 365 -7.36 -13.48 24.01
C LYS A 365 -7.43 -12.42 25.11
N ASN A 366 -6.54 -12.49 26.10
CA ASN A 366 -6.45 -11.50 27.17
C ASN A 366 -6.19 -10.07 26.66
N THR A 367 -5.42 -9.93 25.59
CA THR A 367 -5.13 -8.64 24.97
C THR A 367 -6.36 -8.08 24.28
N THR A 368 -7.06 -8.90 23.47
CA THR A 368 -8.20 -8.48 22.63
C THR A 368 -9.51 -8.28 23.38
N GLU A 369 -9.63 -8.82 24.59
CA GLU A 369 -10.74 -8.53 25.51
C GLU A 369 -10.69 -7.10 26.04
N VAL A 370 -9.48 -6.54 26.19
CA VAL A 370 -9.28 -5.17 26.69
C VAL A 370 -9.09 -4.18 25.54
N TRP A 371 -8.35 -4.57 24.50
CA TRP A 371 -8.16 -3.75 23.30
C TRP A 371 -9.49 -3.61 22.57
N LYS A 372 -10.02 -2.38 22.46
CA LYS A 372 -11.33 -2.12 21.84
C LYS A 372 -11.28 -1.95 20.31
N GLY A 373 -10.10 -1.62 19.76
CA GLY A 373 -9.88 -1.52 18.31
C GLY A 373 -9.79 -2.88 17.62
N ARG A 374 -9.48 -2.89 16.33
CA ARG A 374 -9.23 -4.16 15.60
C ARG A 374 -7.89 -4.79 16.00
N TYR A 375 -7.77 -6.10 15.81
CA TYR A 375 -6.53 -6.84 16.01
C TYR A 375 -6.25 -7.72 14.78
N CYS A 376 -5.03 -7.67 14.26
CA CYS A 376 -4.54 -8.57 13.22
C CYS A 376 -3.35 -9.38 13.76
N GLY A 377 -3.49 -10.71 13.72
CA GLY A 377 -2.42 -11.66 14.02
C GLY A 377 -2.01 -12.44 12.78
N ALA A 378 -0.76 -12.32 12.32
CA ALA A 378 -0.26 -13.10 11.19
C ALA A 378 0.68 -14.22 11.67
N MET A 379 0.49 -15.44 11.16
CA MET A 379 1.28 -16.61 11.54
C MET A 379 1.72 -17.39 10.30
N ILE A 380 2.95 -17.90 10.33
CA ILE A 380 3.41 -18.92 9.39
C ILE A 380 2.94 -20.29 9.91
N VAL A 381 2.39 -21.11 9.02
CA VAL A 381 1.82 -22.43 9.35
C VAL A 381 2.17 -23.44 8.26
N HIS A 382 2.18 -24.72 8.60
CA HIS A 382 2.19 -25.79 7.61
C HIS A 382 0.76 -26.18 7.25
N GLU A 383 0.54 -26.59 6.00
CA GLU A 383 -0.79 -26.90 5.47
C GLU A 383 -1.53 -27.96 6.30
N GLU A 384 -0.79 -28.95 6.80
CA GLU A 384 -1.28 -30.02 7.68
C GLU A 384 -1.78 -29.54 9.05
N ASP A 385 -1.26 -28.42 9.57
CA ASP A 385 -1.65 -27.86 10.86
C ASP A 385 -2.87 -26.95 10.79
N ILE A 386 -3.25 -26.49 9.58
CA ILE A 386 -4.33 -25.51 9.38
C ILE A 386 -5.64 -25.95 10.05
N PRO A 387 -6.13 -27.21 9.89
CA PRO A 387 -7.38 -27.63 10.52
C PRO A 387 -7.34 -27.57 12.05
N ALA A 388 -6.24 -27.98 12.67
CA ALA A 388 -6.08 -27.98 14.13
C ALA A 388 -6.00 -26.55 14.69
N ILE A 389 -5.30 -25.66 14.00
CA ILE A 389 -5.20 -24.24 14.38
C ILE A 389 -6.56 -23.55 14.20
N ALA A 390 -7.26 -23.79 13.10
CA ALA A 390 -8.59 -23.23 12.87
C ALA A 390 -9.60 -23.70 13.93
N GLN A 391 -9.51 -24.95 14.35
CA GLN A 391 -10.31 -25.48 15.47
C GLN A 391 -9.96 -24.78 16.79
N SER A 392 -8.66 -24.60 17.08
CA SER A 392 -8.21 -23.87 18.27
C SER A 392 -8.73 -22.42 18.28
N ILE A 393 -8.70 -21.72 17.14
CA ILE A 393 -9.26 -20.34 17.02
C ILE A 393 -10.75 -20.31 17.39
N LYS A 394 -11.52 -21.32 16.97
CA LYS A 394 -12.94 -21.43 17.32
C LYS A 394 -13.14 -21.64 18.82
N GLU A 395 -12.33 -22.51 19.43
CA GLU A 395 -12.41 -22.84 20.87
C GLU A 395 -12.10 -21.63 21.77
N TYR A 396 -11.13 -20.80 21.39
CA TYR A 396 -10.83 -19.56 22.10
C TYR A 396 -11.92 -18.47 21.95
N ASN A 397 -12.84 -18.65 20.99
CA ASN A 397 -13.99 -17.75 20.76
C ASN A 397 -13.57 -16.27 20.74
N PHE A 398 -12.68 -15.92 19.80
CA PHE A 398 -12.22 -14.55 19.62
C PHE A 398 -13.36 -13.64 19.13
N SER A 399 -13.31 -12.36 19.49
CA SER A 399 -14.26 -11.35 18.99
C SER A 399 -14.13 -11.20 17.46
N SER A 400 -15.21 -10.81 16.78
CA SER A 400 -15.21 -10.48 15.34
C SER A 400 -14.25 -9.36 14.95
N ARG A 401 -13.72 -8.59 15.92
CA ARG A 401 -12.67 -7.58 15.72
C ARG A 401 -11.27 -8.18 15.53
N VAL A 402 -11.11 -9.48 15.75
CA VAL A 402 -9.84 -10.20 15.68
C VAL A 402 -9.78 -10.96 14.37
N MET A 403 -8.73 -10.69 13.58
CA MET A 403 -8.44 -11.37 12.33
C MET A 403 -7.12 -12.12 12.47
N PHE A 404 -7.11 -13.38 12.02
CA PHE A 404 -5.89 -14.16 11.88
C PHE A 404 -5.58 -14.38 10.40
N ILE A 405 -4.33 -14.14 10.01
CA ILE A 405 -3.83 -14.45 8.67
C ILE A 405 -2.86 -15.63 8.80
N MET A 406 -3.19 -16.72 8.15
CA MET A 406 -2.38 -17.95 8.13
C MET A 406 -1.63 -18.00 6.80
N PHE A 407 -0.31 -17.85 6.85
CA PHE A 407 0.56 -17.94 5.68
C PHE A 407 1.17 -19.34 5.62
N SER A 408 0.81 -20.10 4.58
CA SER A 408 1.29 -21.46 4.35
C SER A 408 2.18 -21.51 3.11
N PRO A 409 3.50 -21.33 3.26
CA PRO A 409 4.41 -21.48 2.12
C PRO A 409 4.52 -22.96 1.69
N PRO A 410 4.75 -23.25 0.40
CA PRO A 410 5.01 -24.61 -0.04
C PRO A 410 6.36 -25.12 0.48
N VAL A 411 6.52 -26.45 0.57
CA VAL A 411 7.71 -27.13 1.15
C VAL A 411 9.04 -26.67 0.57
N ASN A 412 9.06 -26.29 -0.72
CA ASN A 412 10.25 -25.83 -1.44
C ASN A 412 10.51 -24.32 -1.31
N HIS A 413 9.68 -23.58 -0.58
CA HIS A 413 9.81 -22.14 -0.43
C HIS A 413 10.89 -21.78 0.60
N ALA A 414 11.67 -20.74 0.34
CA ALA A 414 12.76 -20.29 1.22
C ALA A 414 12.32 -19.95 2.65
N LEU A 415 11.03 -19.65 2.85
CA LEU A 415 10.47 -19.32 4.17
C LEU A 415 9.92 -20.50 4.95
N TYR A 416 9.84 -21.70 4.36
CA TYR A 416 9.11 -22.86 4.92
C TYR A 416 9.54 -23.21 6.36
N ASP A 417 10.86 -23.30 6.60
CA ASP A 417 11.44 -23.63 7.92
C ASP A 417 12.02 -22.40 8.66
N THR A 418 11.48 -21.21 8.37
CA THR A 418 11.96 -19.95 8.95
C THR A 418 10.88 -19.28 9.80
N PHE A 419 11.27 -18.26 10.57
CA PHE A 419 10.33 -17.36 11.21
C PHE A 419 10.38 -15.96 10.56
N PRO A 420 9.61 -15.70 9.49
CA PRO A 420 9.69 -14.47 8.70
C PRO A 420 8.95 -13.31 9.37
N LEU A 421 9.47 -12.88 10.51
CA LEU A 421 8.83 -11.95 11.44
C LEU A 421 8.37 -10.63 10.80
N ASN A 422 9.23 -10.00 9.98
CA ASN A 422 8.91 -8.73 9.33
C ASN A 422 7.86 -8.88 8.21
N PHE A 423 7.91 -9.97 7.45
CA PHE A 423 6.87 -10.32 6.48
C PHE A 423 5.51 -10.49 7.16
N LEU A 424 5.45 -11.20 8.30
CA LEU A 424 4.20 -11.37 9.05
C LEU A 424 3.65 -10.04 9.57
N ARG A 425 4.50 -9.15 10.10
CA ARG A 425 4.09 -7.78 10.50
C ARG A 425 3.52 -7.02 9.32
N ASN A 426 4.24 -6.99 8.19
CA ASN A 426 3.81 -6.30 6.99
C ASN A 426 2.50 -6.84 6.42
N LEU A 427 2.29 -8.16 6.48
CA LEU A 427 1.05 -8.78 6.07
C LEU A 427 -0.14 -8.20 6.86
N CYS A 428 0.00 -8.06 8.18
CA CYS A 428 -1.02 -7.41 8.99
C CYS A 428 -1.14 -5.90 8.76
N ILE A 429 -0.04 -5.17 8.55
CA ILE A 429 -0.09 -3.73 8.23
C ILE A 429 -0.86 -3.50 6.92
N ARG A 430 -0.60 -4.30 5.89
CA ARG A 430 -1.29 -4.23 4.59
C ARG A 430 -2.79 -4.53 4.70
N HIS A 431 -3.19 -5.39 5.65
CA HIS A 431 -4.59 -5.75 5.89
C HIS A 431 -5.26 -4.92 7.01
N ALA A 432 -4.55 -3.97 7.61
CA ALA A 432 -5.15 -3.07 8.59
C ALA A 432 -6.14 -2.13 7.90
N GLU A 433 -7.43 -2.26 8.20
CA GLU A 433 -8.51 -1.47 7.58
C GLU A 433 -8.78 -0.14 8.29
N THR A 434 -8.14 0.11 9.43
CA THR A 434 -8.37 1.31 10.25
C THR A 434 -7.44 2.46 9.85
N SER A 435 -7.74 3.66 10.33
CA SER A 435 -6.95 4.87 10.06
C SER A 435 -5.50 4.81 10.54
N HIS A 436 -5.23 4.00 11.57
CA HIS A 436 -3.94 3.84 12.21
C HIS A 436 -3.67 2.37 12.49
N PHE A 437 -2.41 2.04 12.77
CA PHE A 437 -2.05 0.75 13.35
C PHE A 437 -1.02 0.95 14.47
N LEU A 438 -0.97 -0.02 15.38
CA LEU A 438 0.01 -0.15 16.45
C LEU A 438 0.70 -1.50 16.30
N TYR A 439 2.00 -1.53 16.10
CA TYR A 439 2.73 -2.81 16.06
C TYR A 439 3.24 -3.21 17.44
N PHE A 440 3.02 -4.47 17.82
CA PHE A 440 3.53 -5.09 19.03
C PHE A 440 4.23 -6.42 18.73
N ASP A 441 5.13 -6.81 19.63
CA ASP A 441 5.47 -8.22 19.80
C ASP A 441 4.31 -8.90 20.55
N THR A 442 3.98 -10.14 20.18
CA THR A 442 2.85 -10.86 20.76
C THR A 442 2.96 -11.03 22.28
N ASP A 443 4.17 -11.00 22.81
CA ASP A 443 4.49 -11.22 24.23
C ASP A 443 4.25 -9.96 25.11
N LEU A 444 3.79 -8.85 24.52
CA LEU A 444 3.39 -7.64 25.24
C LEU A 444 1.93 -7.68 25.67
N ILE A 445 1.67 -7.37 26.94
CA ILE A 445 0.31 -7.11 27.45
C ILE A 445 0.09 -5.61 27.67
N PRO A 446 -0.95 -4.98 27.06
CA PRO A 446 -1.21 -3.56 27.24
C PRO A 446 -1.90 -3.24 28.57
N SER A 447 -1.68 -2.02 29.09
CA SER A 447 -2.47 -1.47 30.20
C SER A 447 -3.95 -1.37 29.82
N PHE A 448 -4.85 -1.43 30.81
CA PHE A 448 -6.29 -1.48 30.54
C PHE A 448 -6.83 -0.28 29.76
N ASN A 449 -6.19 0.88 29.92
CA ASN A 449 -6.58 2.14 29.32
C ASN A 449 -5.83 2.48 28.03
N LEU A 450 -4.98 1.60 27.49
CA LEU A 450 -4.09 1.96 26.37
C LEU A 450 -4.87 2.47 25.16
N TYR A 451 -5.89 1.73 24.71
CA TYR A 451 -6.71 2.13 23.57
C TYR A 451 -7.39 3.49 23.81
N ASP A 452 -8.08 3.64 24.94
CA ASP A 452 -8.78 4.88 25.28
C ASP A 452 -7.82 6.08 25.37
N THR A 453 -6.60 5.84 25.86
CA THR A 453 -5.56 6.88 25.96
C THR A 453 -5.10 7.34 24.58
N ILE A 454 -4.91 6.42 23.63
CA ILE A 454 -4.58 6.73 22.23
C ILE A 454 -5.73 7.50 21.57
N MET A 455 -6.96 7.02 21.73
CA MET A 455 -8.14 7.64 21.12
C MET A 455 -8.47 9.03 21.70
N ALA A 456 -8.01 9.33 22.91
CA ALA A 456 -8.16 10.64 23.55
C ALA A 456 -7.04 11.64 23.24
N LEU A 457 -6.11 11.30 22.33
CA LEU A 457 -5.05 12.21 21.91
C LEU A 457 -5.59 13.34 21.02
N PRO A 458 -4.92 14.51 21.00
CA PRO A 458 -5.29 15.62 20.13
C PRO A 458 -5.32 15.23 18.64
N ARG A 459 -6.33 15.74 17.91
CA ARG A 459 -6.54 15.42 16.49
C ARG A 459 -5.45 15.94 15.59
N ASP A 460 -4.84 17.08 15.92
CA ASP A 460 -3.67 17.62 15.21
C ASP A 460 -2.46 16.67 15.24
N ILE A 461 -2.34 15.83 16.28
CA ILE A 461 -1.31 14.79 16.36
C ILE A 461 -1.75 13.53 15.61
N LEU A 462 -2.98 13.03 15.85
CA LEU A 462 -3.47 11.80 15.21
C LEU A 462 -3.71 11.94 13.71
N ASP A 463 -4.13 13.11 13.22
CA ASP A 463 -4.39 13.32 11.80
C ASP A 463 -3.13 13.68 11.00
N SER A 464 -2.01 13.95 11.69
CA SER A 464 -0.72 14.24 11.07
C SER A 464 -0.04 12.95 10.60
N GLU A 465 0.41 12.95 9.34
CA GLU A 465 1.26 11.87 8.80
C GLU A 465 2.69 11.93 9.34
N ASP A 466 3.08 13.08 9.89
CA ASP A 466 4.41 13.33 10.47
C ASP A 466 4.45 13.06 11.97
N SER A 467 3.50 12.30 12.53
CA SER A 467 3.44 11.99 13.96
C SER A 467 3.64 10.50 14.23
N ALA A 468 4.57 10.18 15.12
CA ALA A 468 4.85 8.82 15.58
C ALA A 468 4.70 8.75 17.11
N ILE A 469 3.73 7.96 17.58
CA ILE A 469 3.39 7.88 19.02
C ILE A 469 3.94 6.59 19.60
N ILE A 470 4.99 6.69 20.39
CA ILE A 470 5.65 5.60 21.10
C ILE A 470 4.80 5.16 22.30
N VAL A 471 4.51 3.86 22.39
CA VAL A 471 3.93 3.21 23.55
C VAL A 471 5.06 2.69 24.45
N PRO A 472 5.16 3.17 25.71
CA PRO A 472 6.20 2.75 26.65
C PRO A 472 6.14 1.26 27.00
N PRO A 473 7.22 0.50 26.78
CA PRO A 473 7.33 -0.88 27.23
C PRO A 473 7.99 -0.98 28.61
N PHE A 474 7.58 -1.97 29.38
CA PHE A 474 8.17 -2.37 30.65
C PHE A 474 8.52 -3.85 30.65
N PHE A 475 9.53 -4.24 31.42
CA PHE A 475 10.13 -5.56 31.37
C PHE A 475 10.24 -6.16 32.77
N PHE A 476 10.27 -7.49 32.86
CA PHE A 476 10.64 -8.17 34.09
C PHE A 476 12.16 -8.44 34.16
N PRO A 477 12.78 -8.37 35.36
CA PRO A 477 14.16 -8.82 35.56
C PRO A 477 14.35 -10.30 35.21
N LYS A 478 15.57 -10.67 34.82
CA LYS A 478 15.94 -12.04 34.40
C LYS A 478 15.54 -13.14 35.40
N LYS A 479 15.50 -12.86 36.70
CA LYS A 479 15.06 -13.82 37.73
C LYS A 479 13.63 -14.34 37.53
N TYR A 480 12.78 -13.57 36.86
CA TYR A 480 11.41 -13.97 36.53
C TYR A 480 11.31 -14.86 35.29
N MET A 481 12.39 -14.98 34.49
CA MET A 481 12.41 -15.90 33.34
C MET A 481 12.54 -17.37 33.74
N ASN A 482 12.99 -17.66 34.97
CA ASN A 482 13.11 -19.04 35.48
C ASN A 482 11.84 -19.53 36.20
N MET A 483 10.72 -18.80 36.08
CA MET A 483 9.49 -19.11 36.82
C MET A 483 8.57 -20.09 36.07
N CYS A 484 8.94 -20.53 34.87
CA CYS A 484 8.11 -21.33 33.98
C CYS A 484 8.98 -21.92 32.86
N ASP A 485 8.55 -23.04 32.29
CA ASP A 485 9.35 -23.80 31.32
C ASP A 485 8.74 -23.81 29.90
N THR A 486 7.47 -23.45 29.77
CA THR A 486 6.74 -23.45 28.50
C THR A 486 6.10 -22.10 28.24
N ILE A 487 5.93 -21.71 26.98
CA ILE A 487 5.29 -20.44 26.60
C ILE A 487 3.90 -20.28 27.26
N PRO A 488 2.98 -21.27 27.21
CA PRO A 488 1.67 -21.14 27.88
C PRO A 488 1.76 -20.94 29.40
N SER A 489 2.59 -21.73 30.10
CA SER A 489 2.74 -21.59 31.55
C SER A 489 3.37 -20.25 31.96
N CYS A 490 4.28 -19.73 31.13
CA CYS A 490 4.85 -18.41 31.31
C CYS A 490 3.83 -17.30 31.09
N ILE A 491 2.97 -17.41 30.07
CA ILE A 491 1.88 -16.46 29.83
C ILE A 491 0.93 -16.44 31.03
N GLU A 492 0.49 -17.60 31.52
CA GLU A 492 -0.42 -17.69 32.67
C GLU A 492 0.15 -16.99 33.91
N ARG A 493 1.41 -17.28 34.27
CA ARG A 493 2.08 -16.63 35.41
C ARG A 493 2.32 -15.15 35.15
N GLY A 494 2.75 -14.79 33.94
CA GLY A 494 2.99 -13.42 33.52
C GLY A 494 1.74 -12.55 33.65
N LEU A 495 0.60 -13.05 33.18
CA LEU A 495 -0.70 -12.37 33.29
C LEU A 495 -1.13 -12.10 34.73
N GLN A 496 -0.75 -12.96 35.69
CA GLN A 496 -1.06 -12.77 37.11
C GLN A 496 -0.23 -11.66 37.77
N ILE A 497 1.02 -11.46 37.32
CA ILE A 497 1.95 -10.52 37.95
C ILE A 497 2.12 -9.20 37.18
N ALA A 498 1.73 -9.15 35.90
CA ALA A 498 1.89 -7.98 35.06
C ALA A 498 1.01 -6.82 35.54
N PRO A 499 1.59 -5.63 35.83
CA PRO A 499 0.78 -4.48 36.16
C PRO A 499 -0.06 -4.06 34.95
N ARG A 500 -1.35 -3.81 35.16
CA ARG A 500 -2.29 -3.38 34.11
C ARG A 500 -2.80 -1.95 34.30
N THR A 501 -2.41 -1.30 35.40
CA THR A 501 -2.72 0.11 35.72
C THR A 501 -1.45 0.87 36.08
N MET A 502 -1.47 2.20 35.95
CA MET A 502 -0.32 3.04 36.28
C MET A 502 0.10 2.92 37.75
N ASP A 503 -0.85 2.77 38.67
CA ASP A 503 -0.52 2.62 40.10
C ASP A 503 0.13 1.27 40.40
N ALA A 504 -0.37 0.19 39.79
CA ALA A 504 0.28 -1.13 39.89
C ALA A 504 1.68 -1.11 39.27
N LEU A 505 1.86 -0.41 38.14
CA LEU A 505 3.15 -0.25 37.50
C LEU A 505 4.15 0.50 38.39
N LEU A 506 3.74 1.60 39.02
CA LEU A 506 4.59 2.32 39.95
C LEU A 506 4.99 1.47 41.15
N GLN A 507 4.07 0.67 41.69
CA GLN A 507 4.41 -0.27 42.77
C GLN A 507 5.40 -1.34 42.28
N CYS A 508 5.20 -1.88 41.08
CA CYS A 508 6.11 -2.83 40.45
C CYS A 508 7.51 -2.25 40.26
N TYR A 509 7.59 -1.00 39.80
CA TYR A 509 8.84 -0.27 39.58
C TYR A 509 9.56 0.03 40.91
N LYS A 510 8.85 0.54 41.92
CA LYS A 510 9.40 0.81 43.26
C LYS A 510 9.95 -0.45 43.96
N LYS A 511 9.37 -1.61 43.67
CA LYS A 511 9.81 -2.91 44.22
C LYS A 511 10.90 -3.58 43.37
N TYR A 512 11.39 -2.93 42.30
CA TYR A 512 12.34 -3.52 41.35
C TYR A 512 11.86 -4.84 40.72
N VAL A 513 10.53 -4.98 40.57
CA VAL A 513 9.89 -6.11 39.90
C VAL A 513 9.68 -5.81 38.42
N CYS A 514 9.50 -4.54 38.05
CA CYS A 514 9.44 -4.07 36.68
C CYS A 514 10.61 -3.14 36.39
N LEU A 515 11.13 -3.21 35.17
CA LEU A 515 12.20 -2.37 34.64
C LEU A 515 11.66 -1.57 33.47
N SER A 516 12.12 -0.33 33.33
CA SER A 516 11.84 0.52 32.17
C SER A 516 12.80 0.27 31.00
N VAL A 517 13.74 -0.67 31.16
CA VAL A 517 14.73 -1.06 30.16
C VAL A 517 14.93 -2.56 30.12
N LYS A 518 15.32 -3.05 28.96
CA LYS A 518 15.64 -4.46 28.75
C LYS A 518 17.07 -4.73 29.21
N HIS A 519 17.26 -5.82 29.97
CA HIS A 519 18.56 -6.16 30.56
C HIS A 519 19.63 -6.38 29.47
N HIS A 520 20.76 -5.66 29.55
CA HIS A 520 21.88 -5.70 28.59
C HIS A 520 21.58 -5.29 27.14
N ILE A 521 20.40 -4.73 26.84
CA ILE A 521 20.03 -4.32 25.49
C ILE A 521 19.50 -2.87 25.55
N PRO A 522 20.27 -1.87 25.12
CA PRO A 522 19.93 -0.46 25.31
C PRO A 522 18.91 0.07 24.27
N THR A 523 17.92 -0.71 23.84
CA THR A 523 17.04 -0.39 22.71
C THR A 523 15.66 0.16 23.05
N HIS A 524 15.27 0.25 24.32
CA HIS A 524 13.90 0.68 24.71
C HIS A 524 13.92 1.81 25.74
N ASN A 525 14.79 2.80 25.54
CA ASN A 525 15.20 3.74 26.59
C ASN A 525 14.41 5.07 26.58
N PHE A 526 13.12 5.05 26.24
CA PHE A 526 12.28 6.25 26.14
C PHE A 526 11.61 6.67 27.45
N VAL A 527 11.62 5.80 28.46
CA VAL A 527 10.99 6.06 29.75
C VAL A 527 12.01 6.64 30.72
N THR A 528 11.82 7.92 31.06
CA THR A 528 12.65 8.66 32.02
C THR A 528 12.02 8.69 33.41
N SER A 529 12.79 9.04 34.43
CA SER A 529 12.24 9.32 35.77
C SER A 529 11.11 10.37 35.73
N LYS A 530 11.24 11.40 34.88
CA LYS A 530 10.21 12.41 34.68
C LYS A 530 8.91 11.82 34.13
N TRP A 531 8.99 10.89 33.17
CA TRP A 531 7.82 10.17 32.67
C TRP A 531 7.13 9.37 33.78
N ILE A 532 7.92 8.70 34.63
CA ILE A 532 7.40 7.84 35.71
C ILE A 532 6.68 8.65 36.78
N PHE A 533 7.22 9.82 37.16
CA PHE A 533 6.73 10.59 38.30
C PHE A 533 5.85 11.79 37.93
N ASP A 534 5.92 12.32 36.70
CA ASP A 534 5.06 13.41 36.22
C ASP A 534 3.97 12.90 35.27
N ARG A 535 2.75 12.78 35.81
CA ARG A 535 1.56 12.27 35.09
C ARG A 535 0.77 13.35 34.35
N ARG A 536 1.16 14.62 34.45
CA ARG A 536 0.38 15.75 33.91
C ARG A 536 0.32 15.78 32.38
N PRO A 537 1.43 15.68 31.64
CA PRO A 537 1.33 15.68 30.18
C PRO A 537 0.81 14.34 29.69
N LYS A 538 -0.11 14.35 28.72
CA LYS A 538 -0.60 13.13 28.06
C LYS A 538 0.42 12.55 27.07
N LEU A 539 1.28 13.40 26.51
CA LEU A 539 2.32 13.07 25.53
C LEU A 539 3.58 13.86 25.84
N TRP A 540 4.74 13.23 25.69
CA TRP A 540 6.05 13.87 25.76
C TRP A 540 6.67 13.92 24.39
N ARG A 541 7.00 15.11 23.88
CA ARG A 541 7.76 15.23 22.62
C ARG A 541 9.19 14.73 22.83
N VAL A 542 9.65 13.87 21.93
CA VAL A 542 11.04 13.41 21.89
C VAL A 542 11.87 14.45 21.15
N MET A 543 12.85 15.04 21.84
CA MET A 543 13.73 16.07 21.29
C MET A 543 15.08 15.51 20.82
N CYS A 544 15.44 14.33 21.31
CA CYS A 544 16.66 13.61 20.95
C CYS A 544 16.49 12.11 21.23
N TRP A 545 17.26 11.26 20.55
CA TRP A 545 17.24 9.81 20.72
C TRP A 545 18.12 9.39 21.89
N PRO A 546 17.71 8.44 22.75
CA PRO A 546 18.54 7.98 23.87
C PRO A 546 19.91 7.42 23.46
N ASN A 547 20.00 6.82 22.28
CA ASN A 547 21.21 6.37 21.59
C ASN A 547 20.84 5.99 20.14
N ASP A 548 21.84 5.53 19.36
CA ASP A 548 21.67 5.21 17.94
C ASP A 548 20.81 3.98 17.64
N ALA A 549 20.55 3.12 18.63
CA ALA A 549 19.85 1.85 18.44
C ALA A 549 18.62 1.77 19.34
N GLN A 550 17.44 1.96 18.77
CA GLN A 550 16.17 1.94 19.49
C GLN A 550 15.12 1.08 18.77
N GLU A 551 14.22 0.47 19.53
CA GLU A 551 13.18 -0.46 19.08
C GLU A 551 11.81 -0.21 19.76
N PRO A 552 11.31 1.04 19.84
CA PRO A 552 10.03 1.30 20.48
C PRO A 552 8.87 0.66 19.70
N TYR A 553 7.72 0.56 20.35
CA TYR A 553 6.45 0.21 19.72
C TYR A 553 5.67 1.49 19.44
N MET A 554 5.14 1.66 18.22
CA MET A 554 4.55 2.93 17.81
C MET A 554 3.14 2.77 17.23
N VAL A 555 2.29 3.75 17.51
CA VAL A 555 1.07 4.03 16.76
C VAL A 555 1.44 4.95 15.60
N LEU A 556 1.08 4.54 14.38
CA LEU A 556 1.36 5.28 13.15
C LEU A 556 0.08 5.43 12.34
N LYS A 557 -0.07 6.59 11.68
CA LYS A 557 -1.16 6.83 10.74
C LYS A 557 -0.94 6.03 9.47
N ARG A 558 -2.00 5.44 8.92
CA ARG A 558 -1.95 4.73 7.65
C ARG A 558 -2.14 5.71 6.50
N HIS A 559 -1.28 5.62 5.49
CA HIS A 559 -1.34 6.41 4.25
C HIS A 559 -0.52 5.68 3.17
N GLU A 560 -0.63 6.10 1.90
CA GLU A 560 0.07 5.42 0.78
C GLU A 560 1.60 5.43 0.91
N GLY A 561 2.16 6.42 1.61
CA GLY A 561 3.60 6.58 1.80
C GLY A 561 4.18 5.80 2.98
N ILE A 562 3.42 4.89 3.58
CA ILE A 562 3.84 4.24 4.81
C ILE A 562 4.99 3.26 4.60
N VAL A 563 6.00 3.37 5.46
CA VAL A 563 7.14 2.46 5.47
C VAL A 563 6.76 1.13 6.13
N LEU A 564 7.19 0.05 5.47
CA LEU A 564 7.06 -1.32 5.94
C LEU A 564 8.39 -1.84 6.49
N PHE A 565 8.34 -2.89 7.30
CA PHE A 565 9.53 -3.56 7.80
C PHE A 565 10.32 -4.21 6.65
N ASP A 566 11.65 -4.22 6.70
CA ASP A 566 12.45 -4.91 5.68
C ASP A 566 12.32 -6.43 5.85
N GLU A 567 11.73 -7.09 4.86
CA GLU A 567 11.42 -8.53 4.90
C GLU A 567 12.68 -9.42 4.77
N ALA A 568 13.84 -8.85 4.38
CA ALA A 568 15.11 -9.57 4.39
C ALA A 568 15.60 -9.90 5.82
N PHE A 569 15.13 -9.16 6.83
CA PHE A 569 15.38 -9.49 8.23
C PHE A 569 14.45 -10.62 8.68
N ILE A 570 14.92 -11.85 8.45
CA ILE A 570 14.25 -13.09 8.86
C ILE A 570 14.70 -13.47 10.29
N ASN A 571 13.83 -14.15 11.04
CA ASN A 571 14.06 -14.57 12.43
C ASN A 571 14.17 -13.39 13.42
N TYR A 572 15.22 -13.41 14.26
CA TYR A 572 15.43 -12.46 15.36
C TYR A 572 16.71 -11.65 15.14
N GLY A 573 16.63 -10.32 15.33
CA GLY A 573 17.80 -9.45 15.40
C GLY A 573 17.77 -8.25 14.48
N GLY A 574 18.01 -7.06 15.03
CA GLY A 574 18.11 -5.81 14.27
C GLY A 574 16.84 -5.37 13.53
N ASN A 575 15.81 -6.23 13.47
CA ASN A 575 14.63 -6.03 12.63
C ASN A 575 13.77 -4.82 13.04
N LYS A 576 13.66 -4.54 14.36
CA LYS A 576 12.97 -3.33 14.81
C LYS A 576 13.90 -2.12 14.76
N VAL A 577 15.20 -2.27 15.06
CA VAL A 577 16.17 -1.16 14.93
C VAL A 577 16.18 -0.63 13.50
N GLN A 578 16.24 -1.53 12.52
CA GLN A 578 16.15 -1.25 11.08
C GLN A 578 14.90 -0.41 10.77
N TYR A 579 13.73 -0.90 11.17
CA TYR A 579 12.46 -0.25 10.89
C TYR A 579 12.38 1.15 11.53
N VAL A 580 12.85 1.25 12.77
CA VAL A 580 12.85 2.49 13.54
C VAL A 580 13.82 3.51 12.96
N ASN A 581 15.00 3.07 12.51
CA ASN A 581 15.96 3.95 11.80
C ASN A 581 15.36 4.46 10.49
N HIS A 582 14.59 3.63 9.77
CA HIS A 582 13.85 4.09 8.58
C HIS A 582 12.85 5.18 8.93
N ILE A 583 12.02 4.97 9.95
CA ILE A 583 11.05 5.98 10.41
C ILE A 583 11.78 7.23 10.89
N ARG A 584 12.89 7.10 11.63
CA ARG A 584 13.70 8.23 12.10
C ARG A 584 14.24 9.07 10.95
N ALA A 585 14.67 8.42 9.87
CA ALA A 585 15.18 9.07 8.67
C ALA A 585 14.09 9.85 7.89
N LEU A 586 12.81 9.48 8.06
CA LEU A 586 11.69 10.30 7.59
C LEU A 586 11.53 11.61 8.37
N ASN A 587 12.12 11.69 9.57
CA ASN A 587 12.09 12.81 10.50
C ASN A 587 10.69 13.26 10.96
N PRO A 588 9.79 12.34 11.39
CA PRO A 588 8.53 12.73 11.99
C PRO A 588 8.74 13.32 13.39
N HIS A 589 7.70 13.93 13.94
CA HIS A 589 7.60 14.26 15.35
C HIS A 589 7.29 13.00 16.16
N PHE A 590 8.24 12.60 17.00
CA PHE A 590 8.08 11.49 17.91
C PHE A 590 7.51 11.96 19.24
N TYR A 591 6.55 11.21 19.76
CA TYR A 591 5.93 11.45 21.06
C TYR A 591 5.91 10.19 21.88
N VAL A 592 6.26 10.26 23.16
CA VAL A 592 6.08 9.16 24.11
C VAL A 592 4.74 9.33 24.80
N LEU A 593 3.86 8.33 24.65
CA LEU A 593 2.58 8.29 25.34
C LEU A 593 2.78 8.27 26.85
N ASN A 594 2.02 9.05 27.60
CA ASN A 594 2.03 9.00 29.06
C ASN A 594 0.73 8.37 29.58
N ASN A 595 0.75 7.89 30.82
CA ASN A 595 -0.39 7.27 31.50
C ASN A 595 -0.94 5.98 30.86
N ALA A 596 -0.27 5.43 29.85
CA ALA A 596 -0.52 4.11 29.29
C ALA A 596 0.79 3.46 28.86
N PHE A 597 0.81 2.12 28.84
CA PHE A 597 2.04 1.35 28.65
C PHE A 597 1.72 -0.08 28.20
N ALA A 598 2.76 -0.86 27.91
CA ALA A 598 2.69 -2.30 27.74
C ALA A 598 3.80 -3.00 28.53
N VAL A 599 3.60 -4.27 28.88
CA VAL A 599 4.55 -5.08 29.66
C VAL A 599 4.95 -6.31 28.86
N ASP A 600 6.25 -6.49 28.63
CA ASP A 600 6.85 -7.68 28.01
C ASP A 600 6.80 -8.82 29.03
N LEU A 601 5.98 -9.84 28.77
CA LEU A 601 5.82 -10.97 29.68
C LEU A 601 7.07 -11.86 29.65
N PRO A 602 7.47 -12.47 30.77
CA PRO A 602 8.55 -13.45 30.77
C PRO A 602 8.18 -14.62 29.85
N HIS A 603 9.11 -15.08 29.03
CA HIS A 603 8.93 -16.24 28.15
C HIS A 603 10.28 -16.95 27.95
N PRO A 604 10.29 -18.26 27.65
CA PRO A 604 11.53 -18.97 27.36
C PRO A 604 12.13 -18.46 26.04
N TYR A 605 13.43 -18.64 25.88
CA TYR A 605 14.12 -18.35 24.63
C TYR A 605 13.67 -19.31 23.53
N SER A 606 13.34 -18.78 22.36
CA SER A 606 13.05 -19.61 21.19
C SER A 606 14.36 -20.12 20.55
N ASN A 607 14.29 -21.22 19.80
CA ASN A 607 15.43 -21.72 19.01
C ASN A 607 15.91 -20.66 17.98
N PHE A 608 14.98 -19.89 17.40
CA PHE A 608 15.29 -18.78 16.49
C PHE A 608 16.03 -17.62 17.18
N SER A 609 15.87 -17.43 18.51
CA SER A 609 16.64 -16.43 19.26
C SER A 609 18.12 -16.82 19.47
N ALA A 610 18.49 -18.08 19.22
CA ALA A 610 19.89 -18.49 19.22
C ALA A 610 20.65 -17.92 18.01
N ALA A 611 20.00 -17.88 16.83
CA ALA A 611 20.55 -17.26 15.62
C ALA A 611 20.86 -15.76 15.81
N PHE A 612 20.02 -15.05 16.56
CA PHE A 612 20.29 -13.66 17.00
C PHE A 612 21.61 -13.55 17.77
N ARG A 613 21.83 -14.42 18.76
CA ARG A 613 23.06 -14.40 19.57
C ARG A 613 24.31 -14.72 18.75
N GLN A 614 24.15 -15.49 17.68
CA GLN A 614 25.22 -15.81 16.73
C GLN A 614 25.49 -14.69 15.71
N GLY A 615 24.65 -13.64 15.68
CA GLY A 615 24.91 -12.43 14.88
C GLY A 615 24.65 -12.57 13.38
N GLN A 616 23.78 -13.49 12.96
CA GLN A 616 23.52 -13.76 11.53
C GLN A 616 23.03 -12.53 10.73
N TYR A 617 22.46 -11.51 11.38
CA TYR A 617 21.96 -10.27 10.77
C TYR A 617 23.03 -9.15 10.71
N LYS A 618 24.22 -9.35 11.29
CA LYS A 618 25.25 -8.30 11.41
C LYS A 618 25.74 -7.78 10.06
N SER A 619 25.67 -8.58 9.00
CA SER A 619 26.00 -8.15 7.63
C SER A 619 24.90 -7.32 6.96
N LEU A 620 23.64 -7.50 7.37
CA LEU A 620 22.49 -6.79 6.80
C LEU A 620 22.36 -5.36 7.34
N ILE A 621 22.73 -5.12 8.60
CA ILE A 621 22.61 -3.79 9.23
C ILE A 621 23.45 -2.73 8.48
N PRO A 622 24.76 -2.91 8.23
CA PRO A 622 25.54 -1.90 7.51
C PRO A 622 25.04 -1.67 6.08
N TRP A 623 24.58 -2.72 5.41
CA TRP A 623 23.99 -2.60 4.08
C TRP A 623 22.72 -1.74 4.13
N PHE A 624 21.84 -2.00 5.10
CA PHE A 624 20.62 -1.22 5.28
C PHE A 624 20.91 0.24 5.69
N GLU A 625 21.85 0.48 6.61
CA GLU A 625 22.28 1.83 6.99
C GLU A 625 22.86 2.59 5.79
N MET A 626 23.61 1.92 4.92
CA MET A 626 24.07 2.50 3.66
C MET A 626 22.90 2.88 2.74
N GLN A 627 21.87 2.04 2.63
CA GLN A 627 20.64 2.37 1.89
C GLN A 627 19.93 3.58 2.49
N LEU A 628 19.75 3.63 3.82
CA LEU A 628 19.17 4.78 4.50
C LEU A 628 19.98 6.06 4.27
N ASN A 629 21.31 6.01 4.42
CA ASN A 629 22.17 7.16 4.16
C ASN A 629 22.12 7.61 2.69
N THR A 630 21.91 6.69 1.76
CA THR A 630 21.76 7.04 0.33
C THR A 630 20.46 7.81 0.08
N VAL A 631 19.36 7.38 0.71
CA VAL A 631 18.02 7.96 0.52
C VAL A 631 17.82 9.22 1.38
N TYR A 632 18.31 9.21 2.61
CA TYR A 632 18.02 10.18 3.66
C TYR A 632 19.24 10.93 4.21
N GLY A 633 20.47 10.63 3.78
CA GLY A 633 21.69 11.17 4.40
C GLY A 633 21.87 12.70 4.33
N ASN A 634 21.05 13.40 3.55
CA ASN A 634 20.99 14.87 3.51
C ASN A 634 19.90 15.46 4.44
N ARG A 635 19.09 14.62 5.10
CA ARG A 635 18.06 15.06 6.03
C ARG A 635 18.66 15.24 7.41
N THR A 636 18.25 16.30 8.09
CA THR A 636 18.57 16.52 9.50
C THR A 636 17.71 15.57 10.32
N GLU A 637 18.32 14.53 10.90
CA GLU A 637 17.66 13.66 11.87
C GLU A 637 17.64 14.31 13.25
N LEU A 638 16.67 13.89 14.09
CA LEU A 638 16.71 14.16 15.53
C LEU A 638 18.02 13.63 16.11
N PRO A 639 18.81 14.46 16.81
CA PRO A 639 20.13 14.06 17.31
C PRO A 639 20.02 13.03 18.43
N VAL A 640 21.12 12.34 18.72
CA VAL A 640 21.26 11.57 19.97
C VAL A 640 21.41 12.55 21.14
N CYS A 641 20.80 12.23 22.27
CA CYS A 641 20.86 13.06 23.47
C CYS A 641 22.31 13.17 23.98
N GLU A 642 22.77 14.39 24.24
CA GLU A 642 24.09 14.66 24.84
C GLU A 642 24.19 14.08 26.26
N GLU A 643 23.11 14.20 27.03
CA GLU A 643 22.97 13.58 28.34
C GLU A 643 22.21 12.26 28.23
N LYS A 644 22.80 11.18 28.75
CA LYS A 644 22.11 9.88 28.81
C LYS A 644 20.91 10.01 29.75
N PRO A 645 19.70 9.61 29.34
CA PRO A 645 18.53 9.68 30.22
C PRO A 645 18.79 8.87 31.49
N ILE A 646 18.45 9.45 32.65
CA ILE A 646 18.52 8.74 33.93
C ILE A 646 17.44 7.67 33.93
N VAL A 647 17.85 6.45 33.64
CA VAL A 647 17.02 5.25 33.72
C VAL A 647 17.40 4.50 35.00
N MET A 648 16.48 4.38 35.97
CA MET A 648 16.72 3.49 37.12
C MET A 648 16.57 2.03 36.68
N GLY A 649 17.54 1.18 37.02
CA GLY A 649 17.52 -0.26 36.70
C GLY A 649 18.86 -0.83 36.26
N MET A 650 19.86 0.01 35.98
CA MET A 650 21.28 -0.41 35.92
C MET A 650 21.93 -0.03 37.24
N LYS A 651 22.49 -1.02 37.94
CA LYS A 651 23.40 -0.77 39.07
C LYS A 651 24.69 -0.17 38.55
#